data_AF-A0A5B0VV05-F1
#
_entry.id   AF-A0A5B0VV05-F1
#
_cell.length_a   1.000
_cell.length_b   1.000
_cell.length_c   1.000
_cell.angle_alpha   90.00
_cell.angle_beta   90.00
_cell.angle_gamma   90.00
#
_symmetry.space_group_name_H-M   'P 1'
#
loop_
_entity.id
_entity.type
_entity.pdbx_description
1 polymer ?
#
loop_
_entity_poly.entity_id
_entity_poly.type
_entity_poly.pdbx_seq_one_letter_code
_entity_poly.pdbx_strand_id
1 'polypeptide(L)'
;MIKQLRSWWKDTEIPNLIGRKKVDFSIFRDGTHIPVEFHPDFLEANQGQQPSLGEGRKVKLVHEDRNYEATLFKIDQVSAGREALQLRYNGNQTLKNLLIETFSHSCSYIMQERTNQQADDAKRPQVVVPEDQAEYIDFFATGVPFEYRLEFITFKSKPNVWWVNQGTTIQAEKEEGILWAPLLNSQGRKLYHWETMKEVKQGDIILHYSNKAIRYVSQVTDAAVEAPKPDSMANTNWQEDGRLVRTEYVELIPPIMLQQFNQQIIQVNLTQGPLHSGGGVNQGYLFRFSRQGLQVLQSLTSEVIWPDFTILDQDEAASNTESPHEVIPILPPSDSSITTLLHQIQSHILRKGFFFPEHLIENFYLSLKTKPFVILAGISGTGKTRLVKLFAEALGATRNNGQFTLIPVRPDWSDPADLLGYKDLSGRFKPGPLTEVLVEARKPENQYKPYFICMDEMNLARVEHYFSDLLSVLETQDWQEGKIQTQDLISSTMLDTSEDQVKFGSLGIPENVFLIGTVNMDETTHPFSKKVLDRANTLEFNYINLQQYPDLGVQVETNDSSDVAELNHLFLRSDYLQLVDAYDTNKELVVRTTERLVKINALLEDIHAHVGFRVRDAICFYMIYNERYKLMSEEEAFDWQLLQKILPRIQGSHSSVRRVLLKLMKGALGTGSGVTVNIEDLMENDASPLYLKWAAGQTPPTAKHPQSARKLAFMLRRLEEDGFTSYWLS
;
A
#
# COMPACT_ATOMS: atom_id res chain seq x y z
N MET A 1 15.59 9.53 -25.64
CA MET A 1 14.15 9.26 -25.90
C MET A 1 14.02 7.77 -26.13
N ILE A 2 13.47 7.02 -25.18
CA ILE A 2 13.47 5.55 -25.25
C ILE A 2 12.30 5.07 -26.11
N LYS A 3 12.58 4.23 -27.10
CA LYS A 3 11.57 3.60 -27.95
C LYS A 3 11.40 2.16 -27.49
N GLN A 4 10.26 1.79 -26.90
CA GLN A 4 10.00 0.44 -26.42
C GLN A 4 8.72 -0.16 -26.98
N LEU A 5 8.81 -1.42 -27.43
CA LEU A 5 7.65 -2.18 -27.86
C LEU A 5 7.85 -3.69 -27.68
N ARG A 6 7.00 -4.31 -26.85
CA ARG A 6 7.03 -5.74 -26.51
C ARG A 6 8.38 -6.16 -25.92
N SER A 7 9.19 -6.87 -26.70
CA SER A 7 10.50 -7.40 -26.31
C SER A 7 11.64 -6.64 -26.99
N TRP A 8 11.34 -5.52 -27.65
CA TRP A 8 12.32 -4.67 -28.32
C TRP A 8 12.35 -3.29 -27.69
N TRP A 9 13.54 -2.73 -27.51
CA TRP A 9 13.72 -1.34 -27.09
C TRP A 9 14.94 -0.74 -27.79
N LYS A 10 14.98 0.58 -27.90
CA LYS A 10 16.13 1.32 -28.42
C LYS A 10 16.32 2.55 -27.57
N ASP A 11 17.53 2.68 -27.05
CA ASP A 11 18.01 3.93 -26.47
C ASP A 11 18.70 4.74 -27.57
N THR A 12 18.20 5.96 -27.79
CA THR A 12 18.76 6.90 -28.78
C THR A 12 20.10 7.48 -28.36
N GLU A 13 20.48 7.36 -27.09
CA GLU A 13 21.75 7.86 -26.55
C GLU A 13 22.92 6.91 -26.85
N ILE A 14 22.63 5.64 -27.14
CA ILE A 14 23.64 4.64 -27.51
C ILE A 14 23.93 4.75 -29.02
N PRO A 15 25.15 5.14 -29.43
CA PRO A 15 25.49 5.33 -30.83
C PRO A 15 25.42 3.99 -31.60
N ASN A 16 24.91 4.04 -32.83
CA ASN A 16 24.78 2.90 -33.75
C ASN A 16 23.88 1.75 -33.27
N LEU A 17 23.15 1.90 -32.17
CA LEU A 17 22.18 0.90 -31.72
C LEU A 17 20.97 0.88 -32.68
N ILE A 18 20.75 -0.27 -33.33
CA ILE A 18 19.58 -0.53 -34.19
C ILE A 18 18.39 -0.87 -33.30
N GLY A 19 18.62 -1.68 -32.28
CA GLY A 19 17.62 -2.08 -31.31
C GLY A 19 18.17 -3.16 -30.40
N ARG A 20 17.54 -3.30 -29.25
CA ARG A 20 17.85 -4.27 -28.22
C ARG A 20 16.68 -5.22 -28.07
N LYS A 21 16.96 -6.52 -27.90
CA LYS A 21 15.97 -7.60 -27.87
C LYS A 21 16.08 -8.40 -26.57
N LYS A 22 14.94 -8.59 -25.91
CA LYS A 22 14.80 -9.36 -24.68
C LYS A 22 14.77 -10.83 -25.05
N VAL A 23 15.61 -11.60 -24.39
CA VAL A 23 15.74 -13.03 -24.64
C VAL A 23 14.40 -13.69 -24.29
N ASP A 24 13.83 -14.36 -25.28
CA ASP A 24 12.59 -15.11 -25.17
C ASP A 24 12.76 -16.46 -25.86
N PHE A 25 11.75 -17.33 -25.76
CA PHE A 25 11.83 -18.66 -26.35
C PHE A 25 12.08 -18.68 -27.87
N SER A 26 11.69 -17.63 -28.60
CA SER A 26 11.87 -17.59 -30.05
C SER A 26 13.35 -17.51 -30.45
N ILE A 27 14.17 -16.87 -29.61
CA ILE A 27 15.63 -16.78 -29.76
C ILE A 27 16.29 -18.17 -29.79
N PHE A 28 15.79 -19.10 -28.99
CA PHE A 28 16.35 -20.46 -28.93
C PHE A 28 15.82 -21.40 -30.04
N ARG A 29 14.77 -21.01 -30.78
CA ARG A 29 14.09 -21.89 -31.74
C ARG A 29 14.34 -21.52 -33.19
N ASP A 30 13.80 -20.38 -33.63
CA ASP A 30 13.72 -20.04 -35.07
C ASP A 30 14.37 -18.69 -35.41
N GLY A 31 14.51 -17.81 -34.42
CA GLY A 31 14.95 -16.42 -34.60
C GLY A 31 13.97 -15.42 -33.98
N THR A 32 14.08 -14.15 -34.37
CA THR A 32 13.29 -13.05 -33.77
C THR A 32 12.44 -12.31 -34.81
N HIS A 33 11.25 -11.86 -34.38
CA HIS A 33 10.40 -10.97 -35.17
C HIS A 33 10.72 -9.53 -34.80
N ILE A 34 10.91 -8.68 -35.80
CA ILE A 34 11.22 -7.25 -35.67
C ILE A 34 9.92 -6.46 -35.86
N PRO A 35 9.45 -5.72 -34.82
CA PRO A 35 8.25 -4.91 -34.92
C PRO A 35 8.36 -3.80 -35.97
N VAL A 36 7.23 -3.38 -36.54
CA VAL A 36 7.13 -2.37 -37.61
C VAL A 36 7.82 -1.07 -37.23
N GLU A 37 7.72 -0.71 -35.95
CA GLU A 37 8.30 0.46 -35.35
C GLU A 37 9.81 0.47 -35.54
N PHE A 38 10.49 -0.68 -35.47
CA PHE A 38 11.95 -0.81 -35.65
C PHE A 38 12.38 -0.98 -37.13
N HIS A 39 11.44 -1.09 -38.08
CA HIS A 39 11.80 -1.24 -39.50
C HIS A 39 12.62 -0.08 -40.06
N PRO A 40 12.35 1.21 -39.71
CA PRO A 40 13.19 2.32 -40.14
C PRO A 40 14.64 2.20 -39.67
N ASP A 41 14.87 1.70 -38.44
CA ASP A 41 16.23 1.54 -37.89
C ASP A 41 17.02 0.47 -38.65
N PHE A 42 16.37 -0.65 -38.96
CA PHE A 42 16.96 -1.69 -39.80
C PHE A 42 17.14 -1.25 -41.25
N LEU A 43 16.23 -0.41 -41.78
CA LEU A 43 16.34 0.16 -43.13
C LEU A 43 17.52 1.13 -43.22
N GLU A 44 17.70 1.98 -42.22
CA GLU A 44 18.82 2.91 -42.09
C GLU A 44 20.15 2.15 -41.98
N ALA A 45 20.22 1.13 -41.10
CA ALA A 45 21.39 0.26 -40.97
C ALA A 45 21.74 -0.46 -42.28
N ASN A 46 20.74 -0.72 -43.12
CA ASN A 46 20.90 -1.35 -44.44
C ASN A 46 21.04 -0.34 -45.59
N GLN A 47 21.30 0.94 -45.30
CA GLN A 47 21.45 2.00 -46.32
C GLN A 47 20.27 2.11 -47.29
N GLY A 48 19.04 1.99 -46.76
CA GLY A 48 17.81 2.08 -47.55
C GLY A 48 17.42 0.78 -48.28
N GLN A 49 18.14 -0.33 -48.05
CA GLN A 49 17.83 -1.62 -48.67
C GLN A 49 16.97 -2.50 -47.75
N GLN A 50 15.93 -3.12 -48.30
CA GLN A 50 15.06 -4.08 -47.60
C GLN A 50 14.78 -5.29 -48.49
N PRO A 51 14.41 -6.46 -47.92
CA PRO A 51 13.93 -7.60 -48.71
C PRO A 51 12.52 -7.33 -49.28
N SER A 52 12.25 -7.87 -50.47
CA SER A 52 10.89 -7.90 -51.05
C SER A 52 9.97 -8.84 -50.24
N LEU A 53 8.66 -8.65 -50.36
CA LEU A 53 7.68 -9.52 -49.68
C LEU A 53 7.87 -10.98 -50.12
N GLY A 54 8.10 -11.89 -49.16
CA GLY A 54 8.34 -13.31 -49.39
C GLY A 54 9.79 -13.68 -49.73
N GLU A 55 10.68 -12.72 -49.96
CA GLU A 55 12.11 -12.97 -50.22
C GLU A 55 12.95 -12.87 -48.95
N GLY A 56 13.91 -13.79 -48.82
CA GLY A 56 14.88 -13.81 -47.72
C GLY A 56 16.23 -13.26 -48.19
N ARG A 57 16.80 -12.33 -47.43
CA ARG A 57 18.13 -11.78 -47.69
C ARG A 57 19.11 -12.26 -46.64
N LYS A 58 20.26 -12.78 -47.06
CA LYS A 58 21.31 -13.23 -46.14
C LYS A 58 21.83 -12.05 -45.31
N VAL A 59 21.97 -12.28 -44.02
CA VAL A 59 22.48 -11.34 -43.02
C VAL A 59 23.66 -11.99 -42.30
N LYS A 60 24.67 -11.19 -42.00
CA LYS A 60 25.82 -11.60 -41.20
C LYS A 60 25.71 -11.00 -39.80
N LEU A 61 25.76 -11.87 -38.78
CA LEU A 61 25.75 -11.48 -37.38
C LEU A 61 27.15 -11.64 -36.82
N VAL A 62 27.73 -10.59 -36.23
CA VAL A 62 29.12 -10.56 -35.76
C VAL A 62 29.14 -10.47 -34.24
N HIS A 63 29.79 -11.40 -33.55
CA HIS A 63 29.97 -11.37 -32.09
C HIS A 63 31.39 -11.83 -31.74
N GLU A 64 32.13 -11.01 -30.97
CA GLU A 64 33.52 -11.30 -30.52
C GLU A 64 34.39 -11.93 -31.63
N ASP A 65 34.47 -11.24 -32.78
CA ASP A 65 35.24 -11.64 -33.98
C ASP A 65 34.75 -12.89 -34.73
N ARG A 66 33.62 -13.49 -34.32
CA ARG A 66 32.99 -14.62 -35.01
C ARG A 66 31.79 -14.17 -35.85
N ASN A 67 31.66 -14.77 -37.03
CA ASN A 67 30.60 -14.48 -37.99
C ASN A 67 29.58 -15.62 -38.01
N TYR A 68 28.31 -15.26 -37.88
CA TYR A 68 27.18 -16.19 -37.92
C TYR A 68 26.23 -15.81 -39.06
N GLU A 69 25.85 -16.81 -39.86
CA GLU A 69 24.86 -16.59 -40.93
C GLU A 69 23.43 -16.60 -40.37
N ALA A 70 22.64 -15.63 -40.84
CA ALA A 70 21.20 -15.51 -40.63
C ALA A 70 20.51 -15.06 -41.93
N THR A 71 19.18 -15.06 -41.96
CA THR A 71 18.40 -14.57 -43.10
C THR A 71 17.28 -13.66 -42.62
N LEU A 72 17.20 -12.45 -43.16
CA LEU A 72 16.14 -11.49 -42.91
C LEU A 72 15.03 -11.65 -43.96
N PHE A 73 13.82 -11.97 -43.52
CA PHE A 73 12.65 -12.11 -44.37
C PHE A 73 11.68 -10.96 -44.13
N LYS A 74 10.99 -10.53 -45.20
CA LYS A 74 9.79 -9.70 -45.10
C LYS A 74 8.57 -10.59 -45.33
N ILE A 75 7.74 -10.77 -44.31
CA ILE A 75 6.56 -11.67 -44.33
C ILE A 75 5.26 -10.90 -44.15
N ASP A 76 4.19 -11.40 -44.77
CA ASP A 76 2.83 -10.88 -44.58
C ASP A 76 2.14 -11.64 -43.42
N GLN A 77 1.73 -10.93 -42.36
CA GLN A 77 0.93 -11.51 -41.29
C GLN A 77 -0.56 -11.32 -41.58
N VAL A 78 -1.13 -12.29 -42.31
CA VAL A 78 -2.55 -12.33 -42.74
C VAL A 78 -3.53 -12.16 -41.57
N SER A 79 -3.18 -12.58 -40.35
CA SER A 79 -4.04 -12.48 -39.15
C SER A 79 -4.04 -11.10 -38.47
N ALA A 80 -3.09 -10.22 -38.80
CA ALA A 80 -2.91 -8.92 -38.13
C ALA A 80 -2.98 -7.71 -39.10
N GLY A 81 -3.06 -7.96 -40.41
CA GLY A 81 -3.13 -6.91 -41.44
C GLY A 81 -1.86 -6.05 -41.52
N ARG A 82 -0.69 -6.60 -41.19
CA ARG A 82 0.60 -5.88 -41.13
C ARG A 82 1.74 -6.70 -41.73
N GLU A 83 2.69 -6.02 -42.38
CA GLU A 83 3.96 -6.61 -42.82
C GLU A 83 4.94 -6.72 -41.62
N ALA A 84 5.66 -7.83 -41.48
CA ALA A 84 6.65 -8.03 -40.42
C ALA A 84 8.02 -8.43 -40.99
N LEU A 85 9.09 -7.89 -40.42
CA LEU A 85 10.45 -8.37 -40.66
C LEU A 85 10.76 -9.50 -39.67
N GLN A 86 11.39 -10.56 -40.15
CA GLN A 86 11.79 -11.68 -39.31
C GLN A 86 13.24 -12.07 -39.59
N LEU A 87 14.08 -12.01 -38.55
CA LEU A 87 15.45 -12.49 -38.60
C LEU A 87 15.48 -13.96 -38.19
N ARG A 88 15.78 -14.86 -39.14
CA ARG A 88 15.82 -16.31 -38.93
C ARG A 88 17.25 -16.82 -38.97
N TYR A 89 17.64 -17.61 -37.98
CA TYR A 89 18.94 -18.31 -37.92
C TYR A 89 18.75 -19.77 -37.52
N ASN A 90 17.59 -20.33 -37.84
CA ASN A 90 17.20 -21.70 -37.51
C ASN A 90 18.18 -22.78 -38.01
N GLY A 91 18.87 -22.54 -39.13
CA GLY A 91 19.87 -23.43 -39.71
C GLY A 91 21.29 -23.29 -39.14
N ASN A 92 21.55 -22.33 -38.24
CA ASN A 92 22.88 -22.09 -37.66
C ASN A 92 22.95 -22.67 -36.24
N GLN A 93 23.28 -23.97 -36.16
CA GLN A 93 23.36 -24.69 -34.88
C GLN A 93 24.41 -24.11 -33.93
N THR A 94 25.51 -23.59 -34.48
CA THR A 94 26.60 -22.97 -33.71
C THR A 94 26.15 -21.72 -32.98
N LEU A 95 25.39 -20.85 -33.66
CA LEU A 95 24.82 -19.66 -33.03
C LEU A 95 23.78 -20.04 -31.96
N LYS A 96 22.95 -21.06 -32.22
CA LYS A 96 21.96 -21.52 -31.23
C LYS A 96 22.60 -22.03 -29.95
N ASN A 97 23.63 -22.87 -30.07
CA ASN A 97 24.34 -23.40 -28.92
C ASN A 97 25.01 -22.27 -28.13
N LEU A 98 25.63 -21.30 -28.83
CA LEU A 98 26.17 -20.10 -28.18
C LEU A 98 25.09 -19.33 -27.41
N LEU A 99 23.93 -19.07 -28.01
CA LEU A 99 22.84 -18.37 -27.33
C LEU A 99 22.33 -19.14 -26.11
N ILE A 100 22.24 -20.47 -26.17
CA ILE A 100 21.83 -21.32 -25.05
C ILE A 100 22.86 -21.31 -23.92
N GLU A 101 24.15 -21.40 -24.26
CA GLU A 101 25.25 -21.38 -23.28
C GLU A 101 25.37 -20.00 -22.62
N THR A 102 25.34 -18.93 -23.42
CA THR A 102 25.46 -17.56 -22.93
C THR A 102 24.25 -17.13 -22.09
N PHE A 103 23.03 -17.48 -22.51
CA PHE A 103 21.78 -17.11 -21.82
C PHE A 103 21.17 -18.27 -21.04
N SER A 104 22.02 -19.00 -20.31
CA SER A 104 21.65 -20.21 -19.57
C SER A 104 20.59 -19.93 -18.48
N HIS A 105 20.59 -18.73 -17.90
CA HIS A 105 19.62 -18.32 -16.88
C HIS A 105 18.22 -18.14 -17.47
N SER A 106 18.09 -17.32 -18.52
CA SER A 106 16.80 -17.16 -19.23
C SER A 106 16.34 -18.48 -19.83
N CYS A 107 17.26 -19.29 -20.35
CA CYS A 107 16.95 -20.59 -20.96
C CYS A 107 16.38 -21.58 -19.94
N SER A 108 17.06 -21.74 -18.80
CA SER A 108 16.62 -22.65 -17.72
C SER A 108 15.27 -22.23 -17.13
N TYR A 109 15.07 -20.94 -16.86
CA TYR A 109 13.78 -20.40 -16.39
C TYR A 109 12.66 -20.69 -17.40
N ILE A 110 12.86 -20.36 -18.67
CA ILE A 110 11.87 -20.59 -19.73
C ILE A 110 11.56 -22.09 -19.88
N MET A 111 12.56 -22.96 -19.79
CA MET A 111 12.36 -24.41 -19.89
C MET A 111 11.63 -24.97 -18.66
N GLN A 112 11.94 -24.50 -17.46
CA GLN A 112 11.29 -24.93 -16.21
C GLN A 112 9.82 -24.53 -16.19
N GLU A 113 9.51 -23.26 -16.49
CA GLU A 113 8.13 -22.76 -16.56
C GLU A 113 7.29 -23.48 -17.62
N ARG A 114 7.90 -23.83 -18.76
CA ARG A 114 7.23 -24.65 -19.79
C ARG A 114 7.04 -26.10 -19.39
N THR A 115 7.89 -26.64 -18.51
CA THR A 115 7.80 -28.03 -18.03
C THR A 115 6.76 -28.16 -16.91
N ASN A 116 6.64 -27.15 -16.05
CA ASN A 116 5.63 -27.07 -14.99
C ASN A 116 4.20 -26.96 -15.54
N GLN A 117 4.04 -26.44 -16.77
CA GLN A 117 2.77 -26.38 -17.49
C GLN A 117 2.50 -27.69 -18.25
N GLN A 118 1.94 -28.71 -17.58
CA GLN A 118 1.54 -29.96 -18.24
C GLN A 118 0.26 -29.81 -19.08
N ALA A 119 0.41 -29.99 -20.40
CA ALA A 119 -0.50 -30.55 -21.41
C ALA A 119 -2.02 -30.24 -21.38
N ASP A 120 -2.44 -29.24 -22.17
CA ASP A 120 -3.51 -29.38 -23.16
C ASP A 120 -3.33 -28.31 -24.28
N ASP A 121 -3.20 -28.75 -25.54
CA ASP A 121 -2.99 -27.89 -26.71
C ASP A 121 -4.28 -27.08 -27.02
N ALA A 122 -4.28 -25.75 -27.12
CA ALA A 122 -3.88 -25.04 -28.34
C ALA A 122 -3.53 -23.54 -28.12
N LYS A 123 -3.37 -23.07 -26.87
CA LYS A 123 -2.95 -21.68 -26.56
C LYS A 123 -2.01 -21.66 -25.35
N ARG A 124 -0.75 -22.04 -25.56
CA ARG A 124 0.29 -21.85 -24.53
C ARG A 124 0.57 -20.35 -24.35
N PRO A 125 0.44 -19.79 -23.14
CA PRO A 125 0.86 -18.41 -22.89
C PRO A 125 2.36 -18.25 -23.14
N GLN A 126 2.76 -17.08 -23.63
CA GLN A 126 4.17 -16.76 -23.84
C GLN A 126 4.86 -16.64 -22.47
N VAL A 127 5.82 -17.53 -22.19
CA VAL A 127 6.66 -17.42 -20.98
C VAL A 127 7.55 -16.19 -21.13
N VAL A 128 7.38 -15.22 -20.24
CA VAL A 128 8.16 -13.99 -20.16
C VAL A 128 9.11 -14.10 -18.97
N VAL A 129 10.41 -13.95 -19.22
CA VAL A 129 11.41 -13.89 -18.14
C VAL A 129 11.22 -12.58 -17.37
N PRO A 130 11.12 -12.61 -16.03
CA PRO A 130 11.11 -11.41 -15.18
C PRO A 130 12.26 -10.45 -15.53
N GLU A 131 12.04 -9.14 -15.47
CA GLU A 131 13.04 -8.13 -15.90
C GLU A 131 14.32 -8.14 -15.07
N ASP A 132 14.22 -8.43 -13.78
CA ASP A 132 15.35 -8.60 -12.86
C ASP A 132 16.25 -9.80 -13.22
N GLN A 133 15.73 -10.73 -14.01
CA GLN A 133 16.41 -11.95 -14.47
C GLN A 133 16.59 -11.98 -15.99
N ALA A 134 16.17 -10.92 -16.67
CA ALA A 134 16.12 -10.86 -18.11
C ALA A 134 17.50 -10.65 -18.70
N GLU A 135 17.75 -11.37 -19.78
CA GLU A 135 18.96 -11.21 -20.58
C GLU A 135 18.59 -10.57 -21.92
N TYR A 136 19.58 -9.93 -22.55
CA TYR A 136 19.33 -9.06 -23.68
C TYR A 136 20.39 -9.23 -24.78
N ILE A 137 19.98 -8.97 -26.02
CA ILE A 137 20.83 -8.96 -27.21
C ILE A 137 20.74 -7.58 -27.85
N ASP A 138 21.87 -6.90 -27.97
CA ASP A 138 22.00 -5.61 -28.65
C ASP A 138 22.36 -5.83 -30.11
N PHE A 139 21.66 -5.16 -31.02
CA PHE A 139 21.98 -5.14 -32.44
C PHE A 139 22.56 -3.77 -32.81
N PHE A 140 23.81 -3.76 -33.24
CA PHE A 140 24.51 -2.55 -33.70
C PHE A 140 24.69 -2.53 -35.21
N ALA A 141 24.58 -1.34 -35.79
CA ALA A 141 24.92 -1.08 -37.18
C ALA A 141 26.44 -1.09 -37.37
N THR A 142 26.89 -1.76 -38.44
CA THR A 142 28.32 -1.87 -38.80
C THR A 142 28.71 -0.92 -39.94
N GLY A 143 27.74 -0.21 -40.52
CA GLY A 143 27.90 0.58 -41.74
C GLY A 143 27.86 -0.25 -43.03
N VAL A 144 27.88 -1.59 -42.94
CA VAL A 144 27.72 -2.51 -44.08
C VAL A 144 26.28 -3.03 -44.12
N PRO A 145 25.56 -2.90 -45.26
CA PRO A 145 24.20 -3.42 -45.35
C PRO A 145 24.10 -4.92 -45.06
N PHE A 146 23.09 -5.32 -44.29
CA PHE A 146 22.84 -6.70 -43.87
C PHE A 146 23.95 -7.32 -43.00
N GLU A 147 24.73 -6.49 -42.30
CA GLU A 147 25.70 -6.93 -41.29
C GLU A 147 25.44 -6.25 -39.94
N TYR A 148 25.18 -7.03 -38.89
CA TYR A 148 24.85 -6.55 -37.55
C TYR A 148 25.84 -7.08 -36.51
N ARG A 149 26.36 -6.20 -35.66
CA ARG A 149 27.21 -6.58 -34.53
C ARG A 149 26.33 -6.85 -33.30
N LEU A 150 26.56 -7.98 -32.63
CA LEU A 150 25.82 -8.43 -31.47
C LEU A 150 26.64 -8.23 -30.20
N GLU A 151 26.04 -7.61 -29.19
CA GLU A 151 26.53 -7.64 -27.81
C GLU A 151 25.50 -8.36 -26.93
N PHE A 152 25.98 -9.18 -26.00
CA PHE A 152 25.15 -9.98 -25.11
C PHE A 152 25.21 -9.42 -23.71
N ILE A 153 24.04 -9.16 -23.13
CA ILE A 153 23.89 -8.72 -21.75
C ILE A 153 23.32 -9.90 -20.98
N THR A 154 24.17 -10.53 -20.19
CA THR A 154 23.84 -11.74 -19.41
C THR A 154 23.44 -11.38 -17.99
N PHE A 155 22.76 -12.32 -17.33
CA PHE A 155 22.34 -12.15 -15.94
C PHE A 155 23.57 -12.21 -15.02
N LYS A 156 23.86 -11.10 -14.32
CA LYS A 156 24.85 -11.07 -13.24
C LYS A 156 24.15 -11.25 -11.91
N SER A 157 24.38 -12.39 -11.25
CA SER A 157 23.89 -12.60 -9.88
C SER A 157 24.56 -11.58 -8.95
N LYS A 158 23.78 -10.61 -8.47
CA LYS A 158 24.26 -9.64 -7.49
C LYS A 158 24.43 -10.37 -6.14
N PRO A 159 25.51 -10.13 -5.37
CA PRO A 159 25.76 -10.81 -4.09
C PRO A 159 24.79 -10.35 -3.00
N ASN A 160 24.31 -11.23 -2.13
CA ASN A 160 23.52 -10.80 -0.97
C ASN A 160 24.43 -10.17 0.09
N VAL A 161 23.85 -9.32 0.93
CA VAL A 161 24.57 -8.74 2.07
C VAL A 161 23.99 -9.30 3.36
N TRP A 162 24.87 -9.67 4.28
CA TRP A 162 24.53 -10.25 5.56
C TRP A 162 25.17 -9.43 6.68
N TRP A 163 24.60 -9.54 7.87
CA TRP A 163 25.12 -8.93 9.09
C TRP A 163 25.24 -9.99 10.17
N VAL A 164 26.43 -10.13 10.76
CA VAL A 164 26.66 -11.08 11.85
C VAL A 164 27.07 -10.35 13.14
N ASN A 165 26.43 -10.72 14.25
CA ASN A 165 26.76 -10.24 15.58
C ASN A 165 27.72 -11.22 16.26
N GLN A 166 28.98 -10.83 16.42
CA GLN A 166 30.01 -11.68 17.00
C GLN A 166 30.56 -11.04 18.29
N GLY A 167 30.29 -11.71 19.41
CA GLY A 167 30.76 -11.29 20.73
C GLY A 167 32.17 -11.80 21.01
N THR A 168 32.28 -12.82 21.87
CA THR A 168 33.54 -13.39 22.34
C THR A 168 34.23 -14.31 21.33
N THR A 169 33.56 -14.72 20.26
CA THR A 169 34.05 -15.71 19.28
C THR A 169 34.71 -15.11 18.04
N ILE A 170 34.64 -13.78 17.87
CA ILE A 170 35.11 -13.10 16.65
C ILE A 170 36.59 -13.36 16.31
N GLN A 171 37.45 -13.50 17.32
CA GLN A 171 38.89 -13.69 17.11
C GLN A 171 39.21 -15.10 16.60
N ALA A 172 38.56 -16.12 17.16
CA ALA A 172 38.67 -17.51 16.71
C ALA A 172 38.07 -17.69 15.30
N GLU A 173 36.90 -17.10 15.05
CA GLU A 173 36.23 -17.15 13.74
C GLU A 173 37.03 -16.47 12.63
N LYS A 174 37.68 -15.34 12.94
CA LYS A 174 38.57 -14.63 12.02
C LYS A 174 39.83 -15.44 11.72
N GLU A 175 40.47 -16.04 12.72
CA GLU A 175 41.71 -16.83 12.54
C GLU A 175 41.48 -18.06 11.67
N GLU A 176 40.29 -18.67 11.75
CA GLU A 176 39.92 -19.85 10.95
C GLU A 176 39.19 -19.53 9.64
N GLY A 177 38.73 -18.28 9.45
CA GLY A 177 38.00 -17.85 8.25
C GLY A 177 36.62 -18.51 8.14
N ILE A 178 35.89 -18.60 9.26
CA ILE A 178 34.60 -19.31 9.32
C ILE A 178 33.53 -18.53 10.08
N LEU A 179 32.27 -18.80 9.74
CA LEU A 179 31.11 -18.52 10.57
C LEU A 179 30.44 -19.84 10.93
N TRP A 180 30.08 -20.00 12.21
CA TRP A 180 29.42 -21.22 12.68
C TRP A 180 28.20 -20.92 13.56
N ALA A 181 27.11 -21.67 13.39
CA ALA A 181 25.93 -21.58 14.25
C ALA A 181 25.27 -22.95 14.46
N PRO A 182 24.69 -23.23 15.65
CA PRO A 182 24.07 -24.51 15.95
C PRO A 182 22.74 -24.71 15.19
N LEU A 183 22.36 -25.96 14.94
CA LEU A 183 21.09 -26.28 14.28
C LEU A 183 19.86 -26.04 15.18
N LEU A 184 20.03 -26.24 16.49
CA LEU A 184 18.97 -26.15 17.49
C LEU A 184 19.50 -25.44 18.74
N ASN A 185 18.59 -24.83 19.50
CA ASN A 185 18.93 -24.27 20.81
C ASN A 185 18.98 -25.37 21.87
N SER A 186 19.37 -25.02 23.09
CA SER A 186 19.39 -25.94 24.24
C SER A 186 18.03 -26.57 24.59
N GLN A 187 16.92 -26.10 24.00
CA GLN A 187 15.56 -26.61 24.16
C GLN A 187 15.05 -27.38 22.92
N GLY A 188 15.91 -27.65 21.93
CA GLY A 188 15.54 -28.40 20.72
C GLY A 188 14.70 -27.61 19.70
N ARG A 189 14.67 -26.27 19.77
CA ARG A 189 13.97 -25.40 18.81
C ARG A 189 14.93 -24.80 17.78
N LYS A 190 14.45 -24.66 16.54
CA LYS A 190 15.13 -23.91 15.47
C LYS A 190 14.90 -22.42 15.66
N LEU A 191 15.93 -21.60 15.49
CA LEU A 191 15.83 -20.14 15.53
C LEU A 191 16.04 -19.57 14.13
N TYR A 192 15.26 -18.53 13.80
CA TYR A 192 15.30 -17.87 12.49
C TYR A 192 16.71 -17.46 12.04
N HIS A 193 17.49 -16.83 12.93
CA HIS A 193 18.85 -16.35 12.64
C HIS A 193 19.91 -17.46 12.48
N TRP A 194 19.56 -18.73 12.71
CA TRP A 194 20.39 -19.89 12.39
C TRP A 194 19.91 -20.62 11.12
N GLU A 195 18.62 -20.49 10.78
CA GLU A 195 18.09 -20.98 9.52
C GLU A 195 18.53 -20.12 8.34
N THR A 196 18.70 -18.81 8.54
CA THR A 196 19.22 -17.88 7.52
C THR A 196 20.60 -18.25 6.99
N MET A 197 21.43 -18.98 7.75
CA MET A 197 22.72 -19.50 7.27
C MET A 197 22.57 -20.39 6.02
N LYS A 198 21.45 -21.11 5.86
CA LYS A 198 21.20 -21.95 4.67
C LYS A 198 21.14 -21.16 3.37
N GLU A 199 20.84 -19.88 3.46
CA GLU A 199 20.59 -19.01 2.32
C GLU A 199 21.88 -18.32 1.86
N VAL A 200 22.95 -18.41 2.64
CA VAL A 200 24.25 -17.82 2.34
C VAL A 200 24.91 -18.55 1.18
N LYS A 201 25.24 -17.81 0.13
CA LYS A 201 25.84 -18.31 -1.11
C LYS A 201 27.27 -17.84 -1.26
N GLN A 202 28.05 -18.59 -2.05
CA GLN A 202 29.37 -18.16 -2.49
C GLN A 202 29.29 -16.80 -3.19
N GLY A 203 30.18 -15.88 -2.83
CA GLY A 203 30.22 -14.50 -3.34
C GLY A 203 29.42 -13.49 -2.50
N ASP A 204 28.58 -13.93 -1.57
CA ASP A 204 27.86 -13.03 -0.66
C ASP A 204 28.82 -12.24 0.25
N ILE A 205 28.36 -11.07 0.70
CA ILE A 205 29.12 -10.14 1.54
C ILE A 205 28.59 -10.22 2.98
N ILE A 206 29.47 -10.29 3.98
CA ILE A 206 29.07 -10.34 5.39
C ILE A 206 29.74 -9.21 6.19
N LEU A 207 28.93 -8.42 6.89
CA LEU A 207 29.36 -7.37 7.82
C LEU A 207 29.48 -7.93 9.23
N HIS A 208 30.64 -7.75 9.87
CA HIS A 208 30.94 -8.30 11.19
C HIS A 208 30.86 -7.23 12.27
N TYR A 209 29.82 -7.31 13.09
CA TYR A 209 29.57 -6.40 14.19
C TYR A 209 30.06 -6.98 15.53
N SER A 210 30.92 -6.21 16.22
CA SER A 210 31.44 -6.55 17.54
C SER A 210 31.85 -5.31 18.33
N ASN A 211 31.66 -5.33 19.65
CA ASN A 211 32.04 -4.23 20.55
C ASN A 211 31.56 -2.85 20.08
N LYS A 212 30.28 -2.76 19.69
CA LYS A 212 29.59 -1.53 19.23
C LYS A 212 30.08 -0.95 17.89
N ALA A 213 30.84 -1.71 17.11
CA ALA A 213 31.33 -1.29 15.81
C ALA A 213 31.28 -2.43 14.77
N ILE A 214 31.16 -2.08 13.50
CA ILE A 214 31.48 -2.98 12.39
C ILE A 214 33.00 -2.92 12.20
N ARG A 215 33.66 -4.08 12.31
CA ARG A 215 35.13 -4.17 12.33
C ARG A 215 35.70 -4.90 11.13
N TYR A 216 34.93 -5.83 10.59
CA TYR A 216 35.35 -6.63 9.45
C TYR A 216 34.23 -6.70 8.43
N VAL A 217 34.62 -6.91 7.19
CA VAL A 217 33.76 -7.36 6.12
C VAL A 217 34.38 -8.61 5.52
N SER A 218 33.59 -9.62 5.20
CA SER A 218 34.08 -10.82 4.55
C SER A 218 33.30 -11.14 3.28
N GLN A 219 33.95 -11.87 2.38
CA GLN A 219 33.31 -12.48 1.23
C GLN A 219 33.18 -13.99 1.47
N VAL A 220 32.02 -14.56 1.17
CA VAL A 220 31.77 -15.99 1.32
C VAL A 220 32.50 -16.76 0.23
N THR A 221 33.39 -17.68 0.62
CA THR A 221 34.13 -18.55 -0.31
C THR A 221 33.38 -19.83 -0.58
N ASP A 222 32.71 -20.39 0.43
CA ASP A 222 31.93 -21.63 0.35
C ASP A 222 30.58 -21.46 1.05
N ALA A 223 29.52 -21.93 0.39
CA ALA A 223 28.15 -21.90 0.93
C ALA A 223 28.02 -22.73 2.22
N ALA A 224 26.94 -22.50 2.97
CA ALA A 224 26.72 -23.18 4.25
C ALA A 224 26.61 -24.70 4.11
N VAL A 225 27.42 -25.42 4.88
CA VAL A 225 27.38 -26.89 5.00
C VAL A 225 27.10 -27.30 6.43
N GLU A 226 26.42 -28.43 6.62
CA GLU A 226 26.25 -29.00 7.96
C GLU A 226 27.58 -29.63 8.41
N ALA A 227 28.08 -29.18 9.56
CA ALA A 227 29.40 -29.52 10.06
C ALA A 227 29.41 -29.49 11.61
N PRO A 228 30.24 -30.33 12.25
CA PRO A 228 30.39 -30.31 13.69
C PRO A 228 30.97 -28.97 14.16
N LYS A 229 30.78 -28.67 15.45
CA LYS A 229 31.32 -27.48 16.11
C LYS A 229 32.85 -27.48 16.00
N PRO A 230 33.46 -26.36 15.56
CA PRO A 230 34.92 -26.22 15.49
C PRO A 230 35.57 -26.33 16.88
N ASP A 231 36.76 -26.91 16.95
CA ASP A 231 37.54 -27.05 18.19
C ASP A 231 37.84 -25.68 18.84
N SER A 232 37.98 -24.64 18.02
CA SER A 232 38.15 -23.24 18.44
C SER A 232 36.96 -22.67 19.22
N MET A 233 35.78 -23.30 19.10
CA MET A 233 34.54 -22.94 19.81
C MET A 233 34.15 -23.93 20.91
N ALA A 234 35.03 -24.87 21.27
CA ALA A 234 34.74 -25.93 22.24
C ALA A 234 34.24 -25.42 23.61
N ASN A 235 34.66 -24.22 24.02
CA ASN A 235 34.28 -23.58 25.28
C ASN A 235 32.93 -22.84 25.25
N THR A 236 32.18 -22.89 24.14
CA THR A 236 30.86 -22.27 24.03
C THR A 236 29.75 -23.25 24.48
N ASN A 237 28.65 -22.72 25.05
CA ASN A 237 27.48 -23.50 25.46
C ASN A 237 26.62 -24.00 24.27
N TRP A 238 27.19 -24.07 23.07
CA TRP A 238 26.51 -24.44 21.84
C TRP A 238 26.62 -25.95 21.57
N GLN A 239 25.60 -26.49 20.91
CA GLN A 239 25.51 -27.91 20.55
C GLN A 239 26.63 -28.33 19.60
N GLU A 240 26.87 -29.64 19.45
CA GLU A 240 27.93 -30.15 18.57
C GLU A 240 27.55 -30.09 17.09
N ASP A 241 26.26 -30.17 16.74
CA ASP A 241 25.80 -30.12 15.35
C ASP A 241 25.41 -28.71 14.92
N GLY A 242 26.02 -28.21 13.84
CA GLY A 242 25.78 -26.86 13.34
C GLY A 242 25.96 -26.71 11.84
N ARG A 243 25.98 -25.45 11.40
CA ARG A 243 26.32 -25.06 10.03
C ARG A 243 27.60 -24.25 10.03
N LEU A 244 28.44 -24.50 9.05
CA LEU A 244 29.69 -23.80 8.82
C LEU A 244 29.63 -23.10 7.45
N VAL A 245 30.00 -21.83 7.43
CA VAL A 245 30.24 -21.03 6.22
C VAL A 245 31.71 -20.63 6.22
N ARG A 246 32.40 -20.75 5.08
CA ARG A 246 33.78 -20.26 4.95
C ARG A 246 33.79 -18.87 4.34
N THR A 247 34.58 -17.98 4.92
CA THR A 247 34.64 -16.58 4.52
C THR A 247 36.07 -16.05 4.59
N GLU A 248 36.38 -15.10 3.70
CA GLU A 248 37.65 -14.39 3.71
C GLU A 248 37.48 -13.02 4.37
N TYR A 249 38.10 -12.82 5.54
CA TYR A 249 37.95 -11.62 6.36
C TYR A 249 38.86 -10.48 5.91
N VAL A 250 38.30 -9.28 5.81
CA VAL A 250 39.05 -8.02 5.64
C VAL A 250 38.71 -7.06 6.76
N GLU A 251 39.75 -6.44 7.33
CA GLU A 251 39.63 -5.47 8.41
C GLU A 251 39.28 -4.08 7.89
N LEU A 252 38.24 -3.46 8.46
CA LEU A 252 37.82 -2.12 8.14
C LEU A 252 38.58 -1.12 9.02
N ILE A 253 39.31 -0.20 8.37
CA ILE A 253 40.14 0.82 9.04
C ILE A 253 39.68 2.21 8.54
N PRO A 254 39.19 3.09 9.43
CA PRO A 254 38.85 2.87 10.84
C PRO A 254 37.59 1.98 11.04
N PRO A 255 37.37 1.39 12.23
CA PRO A 255 36.15 0.63 12.51
C PRO A 255 34.93 1.56 12.57
N ILE A 256 33.80 1.10 12.03
CA ILE A 256 32.60 1.92 11.91
C ILE A 256 31.74 1.80 13.17
N MET A 257 31.58 2.89 13.91
CA MET A 257 30.84 2.90 15.16
C MET A 257 29.33 2.92 14.90
N LEU A 258 28.56 2.11 15.65
CA LEU A 258 27.11 1.97 15.47
C LEU A 258 26.37 3.33 15.45
N GLN A 259 26.79 4.27 16.29
CA GLN A 259 26.18 5.59 16.41
C GLN A 259 26.31 6.44 15.13
N GLN A 260 27.25 6.14 14.24
CA GLN A 260 27.46 6.90 13.01
C GLN A 260 26.36 6.63 11.97
N PHE A 261 25.75 5.44 11.99
CA PHE A 261 24.84 5.01 10.92
C PHE A 261 23.49 4.45 11.43
N ASN A 262 23.33 4.17 12.72
CA ASN A 262 22.14 3.49 13.23
C ASN A 262 20.83 4.20 12.84
N GLN A 263 20.74 5.53 12.97
CA GLN A 263 19.53 6.28 12.64
C GLN A 263 19.11 6.15 11.17
N GLN A 264 20.09 6.07 10.26
CA GLN A 264 19.84 6.01 8.81
C GLN A 264 19.58 4.58 8.35
N ILE A 265 20.26 3.59 8.94
CA ILE A 265 20.03 2.17 8.63
C ILE A 265 18.68 1.66 9.21
N ILE A 266 18.18 2.21 10.32
CA ILE A 266 16.82 1.90 10.84
C ILE A 266 15.73 2.25 9.82
N GLN A 267 15.94 3.30 9.02
CA GLN A 267 14.97 3.73 8.00
C GLN A 267 14.94 2.80 6.78
N VAL A 268 16.00 2.00 6.58
CA VAL A 268 16.20 1.15 5.39
C VAL A 268 15.98 -0.34 5.68
N ASN A 269 16.16 -0.79 6.94
CA ASN A 269 15.98 -2.20 7.32
C ASN A 269 14.57 -2.45 7.87
N LEU A 270 13.71 -3.09 7.06
CA LEU A 270 12.36 -3.44 7.47
C LEU A 270 12.24 -4.94 7.82
N THR A 271 11.39 -5.19 8.80
CA THR A 271 10.84 -6.46 9.27
C THR A 271 11.71 -7.47 10.05
N GLN A 272 12.99 -7.76 9.75
CA GLN A 272 13.86 -8.64 10.60
C GLN A 272 15.38 -8.34 10.49
N GLY A 273 15.75 -7.05 10.51
CA GLY A 273 17.14 -6.61 10.36
C GLY A 273 18.00 -6.70 11.64
N PRO A 274 19.30 -6.35 11.56
CA PRO A 274 20.21 -6.37 12.70
C PRO A 274 19.94 -5.28 13.76
N LEU A 275 19.14 -4.25 13.44
CA LEU A 275 18.82 -3.14 14.35
C LEU A 275 17.33 -3.16 14.74
N HIS A 276 17.02 -2.84 15.99
CA HIS A 276 15.65 -2.58 16.44
C HIS A 276 15.25 -1.11 16.28
N SER A 277 13.95 -0.81 16.38
CA SER A 277 13.38 0.53 16.24
C SER A 277 14.01 1.59 17.16
N GLY A 278 14.45 1.20 18.37
CA GLY A 278 15.21 2.07 19.29
C GLY A 278 16.70 2.31 18.95
N GLY A 279 17.20 1.81 17.81
CA GLY A 279 18.57 2.07 17.32
C GLY A 279 19.72 1.31 17.99
N GLY A 280 19.38 0.27 18.75
CA GLY A 280 20.32 -0.75 19.21
C GLY A 280 20.24 -2.02 18.36
N VAL A 281 21.09 -2.99 18.68
CA VAL A 281 21.25 -4.23 17.89
C VAL A 281 20.33 -5.33 18.42
N ASN A 282 19.66 -6.04 17.51
CA ASN A 282 18.80 -7.18 17.82
C ASN A 282 19.60 -8.37 18.36
N GLN A 283 19.01 -9.10 19.31
CA GLN A 283 19.60 -10.32 19.87
C GLN A 283 19.44 -11.47 18.86
N GLY A 284 20.55 -11.85 18.23
CA GLY A 284 20.61 -12.93 17.24
C GLY A 284 21.99 -12.97 16.58
N TYR A 285 22.26 -14.05 15.84
CA TYR A 285 23.58 -14.30 15.26
C TYR A 285 23.73 -13.70 13.85
N LEU A 286 22.99 -14.22 12.86
CA LEU A 286 23.07 -13.77 11.47
C LEU A 286 21.73 -13.18 10.99
N PHE A 287 21.79 -11.97 10.42
CA PHE A 287 20.66 -11.23 9.88
C PHE A 287 20.88 -10.93 8.40
N ARG A 288 19.77 -10.89 7.65
CA ARG A 288 19.79 -10.32 6.29
C ARG A 288 20.08 -8.83 6.38
N PHE A 289 20.88 -8.32 5.44
CA PHE A 289 21.17 -6.90 5.32
C PHE A 289 20.95 -6.44 3.87
N SER A 290 20.46 -5.22 3.69
CA SER A 290 20.18 -4.72 2.34
C SER A 290 21.45 -4.15 1.68
N ARG A 291 21.54 -4.30 0.35
CA ARG A 291 22.61 -3.66 -0.45
C ARG A 291 22.57 -2.14 -0.35
N GLN A 292 21.36 -1.58 -0.33
CA GLN A 292 21.16 -0.16 -0.09
C GLN A 292 21.67 0.24 1.30
N GLY A 293 21.45 -0.61 2.32
CA GLY A 293 22.05 -0.41 3.64
C GLY A 293 23.58 -0.42 3.60
N LEU A 294 24.19 -1.28 2.79
CA LEU A 294 25.64 -1.28 2.58
C LEU A 294 26.12 -0.01 1.87
N GLN A 295 25.41 0.45 0.84
CA GLN A 295 25.74 1.69 0.12
C GLN A 295 25.59 2.93 0.99
N VAL A 296 24.55 2.99 1.83
CA VAL A 296 24.36 4.06 2.82
C VAL A 296 25.48 4.01 3.87
N LEU A 297 25.86 2.82 4.33
CA LEU A 297 26.98 2.65 5.24
C LEU A 297 28.29 3.15 4.61
N GLN A 298 28.56 2.80 3.36
CA GLN A 298 29.72 3.24 2.60
C GLN A 298 29.73 4.76 2.36
N SER A 299 28.59 5.36 2.00
CA SER A 299 28.49 6.80 1.74
C SER A 299 28.67 7.64 3.00
N LEU A 300 28.23 7.14 4.16
CA LEU A 300 28.44 7.78 5.46
C LEU A 300 29.85 7.60 6.02
N THR A 301 30.62 6.63 5.49
CA THR A 301 31.94 6.25 6.00
C THR A 301 32.99 6.40 4.91
N SER A 302 33.03 7.58 4.30
CA SER A 302 33.99 7.89 3.22
C SER A 302 35.47 7.83 3.66
N GLU A 303 35.73 7.89 4.97
CA GLU A 303 37.04 7.69 5.58
C GLU A 303 37.49 6.21 5.69
N VAL A 304 36.58 5.25 5.50
CA VAL A 304 36.85 3.81 5.64
C VAL A 304 37.29 3.21 4.32
N ILE A 305 38.35 2.40 4.35
CA ILE A 305 38.83 1.67 3.19
C ILE A 305 37.98 0.40 3.01
N TRP A 306 37.10 0.44 2.01
CA TRP A 306 36.24 -0.69 1.64
C TRP A 306 36.92 -1.59 0.60
N PRO A 307 36.85 -2.92 0.72
CA PRO A 307 37.40 -3.84 -0.28
C PRO A 307 36.63 -3.78 -1.60
N ASP A 308 37.30 -4.06 -2.72
CA ASP A 308 36.71 -3.97 -4.07
C ASP A 308 35.44 -4.83 -4.23
N PHE A 309 35.40 -6.02 -3.60
CA PHE A 309 34.22 -6.90 -3.65
C PHE A 309 32.97 -6.32 -2.97
N THR A 310 33.10 -5.22 -2.24
CA THR A 310 31.98 -4.52 -1.59
C THR A 310 31.45 -3.35 -2.43
N ILE A 311 32.14 -2.99 -3.51
CA ILE A 311 31.73 -1.92 -4.42
C ILE A 311 30.77 -2.52 -5.45
N LEU A 312 29.49 -2.17 -5.33
CA LEU A 312 28.45 -2.60 -6.26
C LEU A 312 28.24 -1.46 -7.28
N ASP A 313 28.52 -1.72 -8.57
CA ASP A 313 28.58 -0.72 -9.64
C ASP A 313 27.44 0.33 -9.60
N GLN A 314 27.79 1.61 -9.72
CA GLN A 314 26.91 2.80 -9.63
C GLN A 314 26.28 3.23 -10.98
N ASP A 315 26.15 2.33 -11.96
CA ASP A 315 25.76 2.70 -13.34
C ASP A 315 24.24 2.70 -13.65
N GLU A 316 23.36 2.71 -12.65
CA GLU A 316 21.89 2.79 -12.87
C GLU A 316 21.27 4.14 -12.46
N ALA A 317 22.07 5.18 -12.16
CA ALA A 317 21.56 6.50 -11.79
C ALA A 317 21.29 7.44 -12.99
N ALA A 318 21.68 7.07 -14.21
CA ALA A 318 21.40 7.85 -15.42
C ALA A 318 21.06 6.92 -16.59
N SER A 319 19.86 7.08 -17.13
CA SER A 319 19.23 6.33 -18.24
C SER A 319 18.64 4.95 -17.89
N ASN A 320 17.42 4.96 -17.32
CA ASN A 320 16.26 4.26 -17.88
C ASN A 320 15.02 4.54 -17.02
N THR A 321 14.12 5.37 -17.55
CA THR A 321 12.70 5.28 -17.24
C THR A 321 12.18 3.97 -17.83
N GLU A 322 12.28 2.90 -17.06
CA GLU A 322 11.32 1.81 -17.01
C GLU A 322 11.62 0.99 -15.75
N SER A 323 10.64 0.96 -14.87
CA SER A 323 10.70 0.36 -13.54
C SER A 323 10.42 -1.15 -13.61
N PRO A 324 11.40 -2.05 -13.36
CA PRO A 324 11.07 -3.29 -12.69
C PRO A 324 10.79 -2.93 -11.23
N HIS A 325 9.71 -3.43 -10.67
CA HIS A 325 9.25 -3.17 -9.29
C HIS A 325 10.37 -3.29 -8.23
N GLU A 326 11.16 -2.22 -8.07
CA GLU A 326 11.70 -1.82 -6.78
C GLU A 326 10.47 -1.60 -5.90
N VAL A 327 10.29 -2.48 -4.92
CA VAL A 327 9.48 -2.12 -3.77
C VAL A 327 10.28 -1.03 -3.06
N ILE A 328 10.15 0.21 -3.53
CA ILE A 328 10.36 1.39 -2.68
C ILE A 328 9.50 1.08 -1.46
N PRO A 329 10.08 0.86 -0.27
CA PRO A 329 9.27 0.63 0.90
C PRO A 329 8.43 1.90 1.04
N ILE A 330 7.13 1.78 0.79
CA ILE A 330 6.32 2.95 0.97
C ILE A 330 6.29 3.21 2.46
N LEU A 331 6.91 4.31 2.86
CA LEU A 331 6.93 4.75 4.23
C LEU A 331 5.62 5.52 4.49
N PRO A 332 5.03 5.39 5.69
CA PRO A 332 3.98 6.30 6.08
C PRO A 332 4.55 7.73 6.03
N PRO A 333 3.77 8.72 5.58
CA PRO A 333 4.23 10.11 5.56
C PRO A 333 4.63 10.55 6.97
N SER A 334 5.69 11.35 7.07
CA SER A 334 6.11 11.86 8.37
C SER A 334 5.00 12.68 9.03
N ASP A 335 4.90 12.60 10.36
CA ASP A 335 3.85 13.28 11.12
C ASP A 335 3.78 14.79 10.83
N SER A 336 4.93 15.43 10.61
CA SER A 336 5.02 16.86 10.26
C SER A 336 4.48 17.18 8.85
N SER A 337 4.49 16.20 7.94
CA SER A 337 4.02 16.38 6.56
C SER A 337 2.50 16.28 6.44
N ILE A 338 1.83 15.63 7.40
CA ILE A 338 0.39 15.37 7.32
C ILE A 338 -0.41 16.68 7.28
N THR A 339 -0.07 17.66 8.10
CA THR A 339 -0.72 18.98 8.08
C THR A 339 -0.51 19.67 6.72
N THR A 340 0.69 19.60 6.15
CA THR A 340 1.00 20.14 4.82
C THR A 340 0.19 19.44 3.72
N LEU A 341 0.10 18.11 3.77
CA LEU A 341 -0.69 17.32 2.82
C LEU A 341 -2.19 17.64 2.92
N LEU A 342 -2.73 17.80 4.12
CA LEU A 342 -4.12 18.20 4.32
C LEU A 342 -4.39 19.61 3.77
N HIS A 343 -3.46 20.54 3.97
CA HIS A 343 -3.55 21.88 3.38
C HIS A 343 -3.48 21.86 1.85
N GLN A 344 -2.67 20.97 1.26
CA GLN A 344 -2.63 20.75 -0.18
C GLN A 344 -3.96 20.17 -0.70
N ILE A 345 -4.56 19.21 0.01
CA ILE A 345 -5.89 18.65 -0.34
C ILE A 345 -6.97 19.74 -0.27
N GLN A 346 -6.98 20.56 0.79
CA GLN A 346 -7.90 21.70 0.91
C GLN A 346 -7.70 22.69 -0.24
N SER A 347 -6.45 23.01 -0.57
CA SER A 347 -6.11 23.90 -1.69
C SER A 347 -6.56 23.32 -3.03
N HIS A 348 -6.43 22.01 -3.25
CA HIS A 348 -6.92 21.32 -4.44
C HIS A 348 -8.45 21.42 -4.57
N ILE A 349 -9.16 21.21 -3.47
CA ILE A 349 -10.63 21.31 -3.42
C ILE A 349 -11.09 22.75 -3.71
N LEU A 350 -10.41 23.75 -3.12
CA LEU A 350 -10.68 25.17 -3.36
C LEU A 350 -10.45 25.55 -4.83
N ARG A 351 -9.35 25.09 -5.46
CA ARG A 351 -9.07 25.30 -6.88
C ARG A 351 -10.16 24.73 -7.79
N LYS A 352 -10.84 23.66 -7.38
CA LYS A 352 -11.99 23.11 -8.12
C LYS A 352 -13.31 23.85 -7.87
N GLY A 353 -13.28 24.93 -7.08
CA GLY A 353 -14.42 25.79 -6.80
C GLY A 353 -15.34 25.31 -5.69
N PHE A 354 -14.87 24.40 -4.81
CA PHE A 354 -15.66 23.92 -3.67
C PHE A 354 -15.06 24.44 -2.36
N PHE A 355 -15.91 24.94 -1.48
CA PHE A 355 -15.52 25.39 -0.15
C PHE A 355 -16.21 24.54 0.91
N PHE A 356 -15.43 24.09 1.88
CA PHE A 356 -15.94 23.36 3.04
C PHE A 356 -15.60 24.12 4.33
N PRO A 357 -16.43 24.00 5.38
CA PRO A 357 -16.15 24.63 6.66
C PRO A 357 -14.83 24.14 7.26
N GLU A 358 -14.25 24.99 8.11
CA GLU A 358 -13.01 24.73 8.83
C GLU A 358 -13.07 23.39 9.58
N HIS A 359 -11.95 22.68 9.59
CA HIS A 359 -11.78 21.36 10.22
C HIS A 359 -12.61 20.19 9.63
N LEU A 360 -13.46 20.41 8.62
CA LEU A 360 -14.26 19.31 8.05
C LEU A 360 -13.39 18.28 7.32
N ILE A 361 -12.37 18.73 6.58
CA ILE A 361 -11.47 17.84 5.82
C ILE A 361 -10.56 17.06 6.78
N GLU A 362 -10.06 17.72 7.81
CA GLU A 362 -9.28 17.14 8.89
C GLU A 362 -10.11 16.11 9.65
N ASN A 363 -11.37 16.42 9.94
CA ASN A 363 -12.30 15.50 10.56
C ASN A 363 -12.59 14.27 9.67
N PHE A 364 -12.78 14.48 8.36
CA PHE A 364 -12.97 13.41 7.39
C PHE A 364 -11.74 12.50 7.30
N TYR A 365 -10.54 13.09 7.26
CA TYR A 365 -9.26 12.38 7.29
C TYR A 365 -9.11 11.54 8.56
N LEU A 366 -9.27 12.14 9.74
CA LEU A 366 -9.17 11.44 11.03
C LEU A 366 -10.19 10.30 11.12
N SER A 367 -11.39 10.50 10.55
CA SER A 367 -12.44 9.49 10.50
C SER A 367 -12.04 8.29 9.65
N LEU A 368 -11.49 8.51 8.45
CA LEU A 368 -10.98 7.45 7.58
C LEU A 368 -9.78 6.72 8.19
N LYS A 369 -8.87 7.46 8.84
CA LYS A 369 -7.70 6.88 9.50
C LYS A 369 -8.06 6.03 10.72
N THR A 370 -9.10 6.44 11.45
CA THR A 370 -9.60 5.70 12.62
C THR A 370 -10.32 4.42 12.22
N LYS A 371 -11.16 4.47 11.19
CA LYS A 371 -11.83 3.30 10.63
C LYS A 371 -11.99 3.46 9.11
N PRO A 372 -11.73 2.41 8.32
CA PRO A 372 -11.84 2.46 6.86
C PRO A 372 -13.30 2.47 6.37
N PHE A 373 -14.27 2.80 7.24
CA PHE A 373 -15.69 2.92 6.89
C PHE A 373 -16.29 4.20 7.46
N VAL A 374 -16.78 5.07 6.57
CA VAL A 374 -17.34 6.39 6.90
C VAL A 374 -18.70 6.59 6.23
N ILE A 375 -19.64 7.21 6.93
CA ILE A 375 -20.98 7.56 6.44
C ILE A 375 -21.09 9.08 6.41
N LEU A 376 -21.44 9.65 5.26
CA LEU A 376 -21.71 11.07 5.07
C LEU A 376 -23.21 11.28 4.98
N ALA A 377 -23.79 11.98 5.95
CA ALA A 377 -25.22 12.18 6.07
C ALA A 377 -25.57 13.66 5.90
N GLY A 378 -26.53 14.00 5.06
CA GLY A 378 -26.95 15.39 4.89
C GLY A 378 -28.07 15.57 3.87
N ILE A 379 -28.54 16.79 3.70
CA ILE A 379 -29.58 17.17 2.73
C ILE A 379 -29.11 16.82 1.31
N SER A 380 -30.02 16.49 0.41
CA SER A 380 -29.67 16.29 -1.00
C SER A 380 -29.02 17.57 -1.61
N GLY A 381 -28.05 17.41 -2.51
CA GLY A 381 -27.37 18.54 -3.15
C GLY A 381 -26.30 19.27 -2.31
N THR A 382 -25.98 18.79 -1.10
CA THR A 382 -24.94 19.35 -0.21
C THR A 382 -23.49 19.00 -0.62
N GLY A 383 -23.29 18.27 -1.71
CA GLY A 383 -21.96 17.95 -2.23
C GLY A 383 -21.25 16.76 -1.55
N LYS A 384 -21.95 15.89 -0.82
CA LYS A 384 -21.39 14.70 -0.14
C LYS A 384 -20.55 13.82 -1.06
N THR A 385 -21.15 13.33 -2.15
CA THR A 385 -20.49 12.49 -3.16
C THR A 385 -19.34 13.25 -3.84
N ARG A 386 -19.46 14.58 -3.94
CA ARG A 386 -18.44 15.44 -4.54
C ARG A 386 -17.22 15.60 -3.63
N LEU A 387 -17.40 15.71 -2.31
CA LEU A 387 -16.29 15.73 -1.36
C LEU A 387 -15.46 14.45 -1.50
N VAL A 388 -16.09 13.27 -1.46
CA VAL A 388 -15.37 11.99 -1.56
C VAL A 388 -14.58 11.92 -2.86
N LYS A 389 -15.21 12.32 -3.97
CA LYS A 389 -14.56 12.35 -5.28
C LYS A 389 -13.36 13.30 -5.30
N LEU A 390 -13.50 14.53 -4.79
CA LEU A 390 -12.41 15.51 -4.81
C LEU A 390 -11.27 15.13 -3.86
N PHE A 391 -11.59 14.53 -2.72
CA PHE A 391 -10.61 14.01 -1.78
C PHE A 391 -9.83 12.83 -2.37
N ALA A 392 -10.51 11.88 -3.00
CA ALA A 392 -9.87 10.78 -3.72
C ALA A 392 -8.99 11.29 -4.88
N GLU A 393 -9.50 12.23 -5.67
CA GLU A 393 -8.75 12.84 -6.79
C GLU A 393 -7.49 13.57 -6.30
N ALA A 394 -7.55 14.25 -5.16
CA ALA A 394 -6.38 14.89 -4.54
C ALA A 394 -5.31 13.88 -4.11
N LEU A 395 -5.68 12.63 -3.83
CA LEU A 395 -4.78 11.53 -3.48
C LEU A 395 -4.31 10.72 -4.72
N GLY A 396 -4.70 11.11 -5.93
CA GLY A 396 -4.40 10.39 -7.17
C GLY A 396 -5.40 9.28 -7.51
N ALA A 397 -6.40 9.02 -6.67
CA ALA A 397 -7.43 8.04 -6.92
C ALA A 397 -8.56 8.62 -7.78
N THR A 398 -8.68 8.13 -9.02
CA THR A 398 -9.65 8.65 -10.00
C THR A 398 -10.54 7.55 -10.54
N ARG A 399 -11.61 7.93 -11.24
CA ARG A 399 -12.45 6.96 -11.94
C ARG A 399 -11.72 6.32 -13.14
N ASN A 400 -10.79 7.05 -13.76
CA ASN A 400 -10.08 6.62 -14.96
C ASN A 400 -9.04 5.53 -14.67
N ASN A 401 -8.43 5.56 -13.49
CA ASN A 401 -7.48 4.53 -13.04
C ASN A 401 -8.16 3.42 -12.21
N GLY A 402 -9.49 3.43 -12.08
CA GLY A 402 -10.26 2.42 -11.35
C GLY A 402 -10.12 2.46 -9.83
N GLN A 403 -9.43 3.46 -9.26
CA GLN A 403 -9.24 3.58 -7.80
C GLN A 403 -10.41 4.26 -7.10
N PHE A 404 -11.20 5.06 -7.81
CA PHE A 404 -12.45 5.61 -7.29
C PHE A 404 -13.65 4.96 -8.00
N THR A 405 -14.46 4.22 -7.23
CA THR A 405 -15.65 3.53 -7.72
C THR A 405 -16.89 4.06 -7.00
N LEU A 406 -17.85 4.56 -7.78
CA LEU A 406 -19.16 4.99 -7.30
C LEU A 406 -20.18 3.89 -7.56
N ILE A 407 -20.77 3.35 -6.49
CA ILE A 407 -21.76 2.29 -6.51
C ILE A 407 -23.11 2.87 -6.04
N PRO A 408 -24.06 3.14 -6.94
CA PRO A 408 -25.39 3.59 -6.55
C PRO A 408 -26.16 2.41 -5.93
N VAL A 409 -26.61 2.57 -4.68
CA VAL A 409 -27.41 1.56 -4.00
C VAL A 409 -28.82 1.58 -4.55
N ARG A 410 -29.41 0.39 -4.74
CA ARG A 410 -30.77 0.26 -5.25
C ARG A 410 -31.71 -0.22 -4.13
N PRO A 411 -33.00 0.19 -4.16
CA PRO A 411 -33.95 -0.16 -3.10
C PRO A 411 -34.31 -1.64 -3.04
N ASP A 412 -34.07 -2.40 -4.11
CA ASP A 412 -34.32 -3.84 -4.21
C ASP A 412 -33.22 -4.71 -3.57
N TRP A 413 -32.11 -4.10 -3.13
CA TRP A 413 -31.02 -4.80 -2.47
C TRP A 413 -31.45 -5.34 -1.12
N SER A 414 -31.51 -6.67 -1.01
CA SER A 414 -31.94 -7.37 0.20
C SER A 414 -30.91 -8.36 0.74
N ASP A 415 -29.90 -8.69 -0.05
CA ASP A 415 -28.81 -9.59 0.33
C ASP A 415 -27.47 -9.09 -0.27
N PRO A 416 -26.33 -9.70 0.11
CA PRO A 416 -25.02 -9.29 -0.39
C PRO A 416 -24.77 -9.58 -1.87
N ALA A 417 -25.67 -10.28 -2.58
CA ALA A 417 -25.42 -10.79 -3.93
C ALA A 417 -25.22 -9.67 -4.96
N ASP A 418 -25.98 -8.58 -4.86
CA ASP A 418 -25.84 -7.45 -5.78
C ASP A 418 -24.53 -6.69 -5.60
N LEU A 419 -23.97 -6.71 -4.39
CA LEU A 419 -22.73 -6.00 -4.06
C LEU A 419 -21.49 -6.88 -4.30
N LEU A 420 -21.53 -8.13 -3.80
CA LEU A 420 -20.42 -9.09 -3.85
C LEU A 420 -20.44 -10.01 -5.07
N GLY A 421 -21.63 -10.32 -5.58
CA GLY A 421 -21.82 -11.26 -6.67
C GLY A 421 -22.59 -12.51 -6.26
N TYR A 422 -23.01 -13.27 -7.25
CA TYR A 422 -23.79 -14.49 -7.08
C TYR A 422 -23.35 -15.59 -8.03
N LYS A 423 -23.73 -16.82 -7.72
CA LYS A 423 -23.58 -17.95 -8.65
C LYS A 423 -24.73 -17.98 -9.62
N ASP A 424 -24.41 -18.04 -10.90
CA ASP A 424 -25.39 -18.32 -11.93
C ASP A 424 -25.82 -19.80 -11.90
N LEU A 425 -26.91 -20.15 -12.60
CA LEU A 425 -27.42 -21.52 -12.74
C LEU A 425 -26.38 -22.49 -13.33
N SER A 426 -25.35 -21.96 -14.00
CA SER A 426 -24.21 -22.70 -14.54
C SER A 426 -23.11 -23.00 -13.50
N GLY A 427 -23.27 -22.59 -12.23
CA GLY A 427 -22.29 -22.76 -11.16
C GLY A 427 -21.13 -21.75 -11.20
N ARG A 428 -21.07 -20.90 -12.23
CA ARG A 428 -20.05 -19.85 -12.38
C ARG A 428 -20.35 -18.66 -11.49
N PHE A 429 -19.33 -18.14 -10.83
CA PHE A 429 -19.46 -16.96 -10.00
C PHE A 429 -19.42 -15.69 -10.84
N LYS A 430 -20.48 -14.87 -10.73
CA LYS A 430 -20.54 -13.56 -11.35
C LYS A 430 -20.19 -12.50 -10.30
N PRO A 431 -19.02 -11.86 -10.38
CA PRO A 431 -18.60 -10.89 -9.37
C PRO A 431 -19.50 -9.66 -9.39
N GLY A 432 -19.80 -9.14 -8.20
CA GLY A 432 -20.43 -7.84 -8.02
C GLY A 432 -19.43 -6.69 -8.17
N PRO A 433 -19.92 -5.44 -8.25
CA PRO A 433 -19.07 -4.26 -8.45
C PRO A 433 -18.00 -4.10 -7.37
N LEU A 434 -18.30 -4.48 -6.12
CA LEU A 434 -17.33 -4.41 -5.04
C LEU A 434 -16.22 -5.45 -5.20
N THR A 435 -16.59 -6.69 -5.53
CA THR A 435 -15.64 -7.79 -5.71
C THR A 435 -14.63 -7.51 -6.81
N GLU A 436 -15.05 -6.89 -7.91
CA GLU A 436 -14.13 -6.46 -8.97
C GLU A 436 -13.07 -5.48 -8.44
N VAL A 437 -13.47 -4.49 -7.66
CA VAL A 437 -12.53 -3.52 -7.06
C VAL A 437 -11.59 -4.20 -6.06
N LEU A 438 -12.10 -5.09 -5.21
CA LEU A 438 -11.27 -5.80 -4.23
C LEU A 438 -10.21 -6.68 -4.90
N VAL A 439 -10.56 -7.36 -6.00
CA VAL A 439 -9.60 -8.17 -6.79
C VAL A 439 -8.52 -7.29 -7.40
N GLU A 440 -8.88 -6.13 -7.94
CA GLU A 440 -7.91 -5.17 -8.49
C GLU A 440 -7.00 -4.58 -7.40
N ALA A 441 -7.56 -4.24 -6.24
CA ALA A 441 -6.82 -3.68 -5.10
C ALA A 441 -5.85 -4.69 -4.46
N ARG A 442 -6.17 -5.99 -4.51
CA ARG A 442 -5.32 -7.08 -3.98
C ARG A 442 -4.04 -7.32 -4.79
N LYS A 443 -4.03 -6.96 -6.08
CA LYS A 443 -2.88 -7.21 -6.97
C LYS A 443 -1.59 -6.59 -6.39
N PRO A 444 -0.44 -7.28 -6.43
CA PRO A 444 0.82 -6.77 -5.87
C PRO A 444 1.18 -5.36 -6.33
N GLU A 445 0.89 -5.03 -7.59
CA GLU A 445 1.14 -3.73 -8.22
C GLU A 445 0.26 -2.58 -7.68
N ASN A 446 -0.83 -2.91 -6.97
CA ASN A 446 -1.84 -1.97 -6.51
C ASN A 446 -1.97 -1.90 -4.98
N GLN A 447 -1.32 -2.81 -4.23
CA GLN A 447 -1.41 -2.87 -2.76
C GLN A 447 -1.04 -1.55 -2.08
N TYR A 448 -0.23 -0.72 -2.73
CA TYR A 448 0.22 0.56 -2.21
C TYR A 448 -0.73 1.72 -2.51
N LYS A 449 -1.63 1.57 -3.47
CA LYS A 449 -2.51 2.63 -3.98
C LYS A 449 -3.83 2.63 -3.20
N PRO A 450 -4.36 3.78 -2.77
CA PRO A 450 -5.63 3.85 -2.05
C PRO A 450 -6.82 3.64 -3.01
N TYR A 451 -7.76 2.78 -2.63
CA TYR A 451 -9.01 2.54 -3.35
C TYR A 451 -10.19 3.09 -2.55
N PHE A 452 -10.97 3.97 -3.17
CA PHE A 452 -12.15 4.60 -2.58
C PHE A 452 -13.40 4.03 -3.21
N ILE A 453 -14.27 3.47 -2.36
CA ILE A 453 -15.54 2.90 -2.76
C ILE A 453 -16.64 3.74 -2.15
N CYS A 454 -17.29 4.55 -2.98
CA CYS A 454 -18.37 5.43 -2.59
C CYS A 454 -19.71 4.75 -2.91
N MET A 455 -20.44 4.34 -1.88
CA MET A 455 -21.82 3.83 -1.99
C MET A 455 -22.78 5.01 -1.92
N ASP A 456 -23.41 5.33 -3.04
CA ASP A 456 -24.33 6.47 -3.12
C ASP A 456 -25.72 6.07 -2.63
N GLU A 457 -26.34 6.93 -1.82
CA GLU A 457 -27.69 6.73 -1.25
C GLU A 457 -27.83 5.39 -0.51
N MET A 458 -26.84 5.13 0.36
CA MET A 458 -26.66 3.86 1.07
C MET A 458 -27.91 3.41 1.84
N ASN A 459 -28.73 4.37 2.28
CA ASN A 459 -29.94 4.17 3.08
C ASN A 459 -31.22 3.86 2.29
N LEU A 460 -31.17 3.76 0.95
CA LEU A 460 -32.31 3.33 0.14
C LEU A 460 -32.71 1.87 0.42
N ALA A 461 -31.73 1.04 0.76
CA ALA A 461 -31.91 -0.34 1.19
C ALA A 461 -31.47 -0.52 2.64
N ARG A 462 -31.91 -1.62 3.27
CA ARG A 462 -31.48 -1.96 4.64
C ARG A 462 -30.02 -2.38 4.65
N VAL A 463 -29.16 -1.46 5.05
CA VAL A 463 -27.70 -1.62 5.04
C VAL A 463 -27.24 -2.86 5.80
N GLU A 464 -27.87 -3.19 6.93
CA GLU A 464 -27.52 -4.38 7.68
C GLU A 464 -27.76 -5.71 6.96
N HIS A 465 -28.52 -5.74 5.86
CA HIS A 465 -28.80 -6.95 5.10
C HIS A 465 -27.77 -7.15 3.98
N TYR A 466 -27.71 -6.23 3.01
CA TYR A 466 -26.78 -6.37 1.88
C TYR A 466 -25.31 -6.15 2.27
N PHE A 467 -25.05 -5.42 3.36
CA PHE A 467 -23.69 -5.12 3.83
C PHE A 467 -23.26 -6.04 4.99
N SER A 468 -24.07 -7.04 5.34
CA SER A 468 -23.87 -7.90 6.52
C SER A 468 -22.51 -8.58 6.56
N ASP A 469 -22.08 -9.18 5.45
CA ASP A 469 -20.82 -9.93 5.33
C ASP A 469 -19.61 -9.01 5.48
N LEU A 470 -19.64 -7.82 4.84
CA LEU A 470 -18.58 -6.81 5.01
C LEU A 470 -18.47 -6.33 6.46
N LEU A 471 -19.60 -6.07 7.11
CA LEU A 471 -19.60 -5.67 8.52
C LEU A 471 -19.04 -6.76 9.44
N SER A 472 -19.10 -8.03 9.02
CA SER A 472 -18.49 -9.15 9.75
C SER A 472 -16.99 -9.22 9.48
N VAL A 473 -16.57 -9.14 8.23
CA VAL A 473 -15.16 -9.23 7.82
C VAL A 473 -14.33 -8.05 8.36
N LEU A 474 -14.89 -6.84 8.39
CA LEU A 474 -14.26 -5.66 9.00
C LEU A 474 -13.94 -5.86 10.51
N GLU A 475 -14.56 -6.83 11.18
CA GLU A 475 -14.30 -7.11 12.60
C GLU A 475 -13.12 -8.05 12.82
N THR A 476 -12.68 -8.70 11.75
CA THR A 476 -11.66 -9.74 11.77
C THR A 476 -10.28 -9.19 11.41
N GLN A 477 -10.14 -7.87 11.37
CA GLN A 477 -8.87 -7.19 11.14
C GLN A 477 -7.85 -7.62 12.19
N ASP A 478 -6.73 -8.17 11.72
CA ASP A 478 -5.62 -8.57 12.57
C ASP A 478 -4.28 -8.21 11.90
N TRP A 479 -3.26 -8.01 12.72
CA TRP A 479 -1.91 -7.74 12.27
C TRP A 479 -1.23 -9.05 11.87
N GLN A 480 -0.94 -9.22 10.58
CA GLN A 480 -0.16 -10.34 10.09
C GLN A 480 0.99 -9.82 9.22
N GLU A 481 2.22 -10.15 9.60
CA GLU A 481 3.44 -9.76 8.87
C GLU A 481 3.55 -8.23 8.62
N GLY A 482 3.01 -7.40 9.53
CA GLY A 482 3.05 -5.93 9.42
C GLY A 482 2.00 -5.31 8.49
N LYS A 483 1.04 -6.12 8.00
CA LYS A 483 -0.12 -5.68 7.22
C LYS A 483 -1.42 -5.99 7.96
N ILE A 484 -2.46 -5.22 7.69
CA ILE A 484 -3.81 -5.53 8.18
C ILE A 484 -4.44 -6.55 7.23
N GLN A 485 -4.69 -7.76 7.73
CA GLN A 485 -5.42 -8.79 6.99
C GLN A 485 -6.80 -9.00 7.61
N THR A 486 -7.75 -9.40 6.77
CA THR A 486 -9.11 -9.76 7.18
C THR A 486 -9.42 -11.18 6.75
N GLN A 487 -10.42 -11.80 7.38
CA GLN A 487 -10.93 -13.08 6.92
C GLN A 487 -11.47 -13.01 5.50
N ASP A 488 -11.51 -14.18 4.85
CA ASP A 488 -12.04 -14.33 3.51
C ASP A 488 -13.52 -13.93 3.45
N LEU A 489 -13.80 -12.87 2.70
CA LEU A 489 -15.15 -12.44 2.33
C LEU A 489 -15.78 -13.45 1.37
N ILE A 490 -14.99 -14.00 0.46
CA ILE A 490 -15.39 -15.09 -0.44
C ILE A 490 -14.44 -16.26 -0.22
N SER A 491 -14.94 -17.30 0.45
CA SER A 491 -14.17 -18.52 0.70
C SER A 491 -14.10 -19.40 -0.55
N SER A 492 -13.00 -20.15 -0.70
CA SER A 492 -12.83 -21.11 -1.79
C SER A 492 -13.90 -22.21 -1.77
N THR A 493 -14.38 -22.58 -0.58
CA THR A 493 -15.49 -23.54 -0.38
C THR A 493 -16.84 -23.05 -0.90
N MET A 494 -17.00 -21.73 -1.06
CA MET A 494 -18.20 -21.14 -1.65
C MET A 494 -18.14 -21.12 -3.18
N LEU A 495 -17.08 -21.58 -3.83
CA LEU A 495 -16.91 -21.50 -5.29
C LEU A 495 -16.77 -22.91 -5.87
N ASP A 496 -17.51 -23.22 -6.94
CA ASP A 496 -17.57 -24.57 -7.51
C ASP A 496 -16.50 -24.80 -8.59
N THR A 497 -16.12 -23.73 -9.30
CA THR A 497 -15.14 -23.77 -10.39
C THR A 497 -13.73 -23.52 -9.88
N SER A 498 -12.74 -24.30 -10.34
CA SER A 498 -11.32 -24.10 -10.01
C SER A 498 -10.78 -22.74 -10.47
N GLU A 499 -11.26 -22.21 -11.60
CA GLU A 499 -10.91 -20.86 -12.08
C GLU A 499 -11.39 -19.76 -11.11
N ASP A 500 -12.63 -19.88 -10.62
CA ASP A 500 -13.21 -18.93 -9.68
C ASP A 500 -12.50 -19.03 -8.31
N GLN A 501 -12.14 -20.24 -7.87
CA GLN A 501 -11.39 -20.46 -6.63
C GLN A 501 -10.00 -19.80 -6.66
N VAL A 502 -9.29 -19.80 -7.79
CA VAL A 502 -7.98 -19.14 -7.89
C VAL A 502 -8.14 -17.61 -7.90
N LYS A 503 -9.20 -17.10 -8.54
CA LYS A 503 -9.37 -15.66 -8.72
C LYS A 503 -10.02 -14.97 -7.51
N PHE A 504 -11.09 -15.55 -6.98
CA PHE A 504 -11.93 -14.99 -5.93
C PHE A 504 -11.82 -15.75 -4.61
N GLY A 505 -11.24 -16.95 -4.61
CA GLY A 505 -10.91 -17.65 -3.38
C GLY A 505 -9.92 -16.81 -2.55
N SER A 506 -10.14 -16.85 -1.24
CA SER A 506 -9.41 -16.07 -0.24
C SER A 506 -9.37 -14.57 -0.50
N LEU A 507 -10.50 -14.01 -0.95
CA LEU A 507 -10.66 -12.57 -1.10
C LEU A 507 -11.12 -11.97 0.22
N GLY A 508 -10.23 -11.31 0.95
CA GLY A 508 -10.58 -10.44 2.08
C GLY A 508 -10.76 -8.98 1.66
N ILE A 509 -10.97 -8.08 2.63
CA ILE A 509 -10.89 -6.62 2.45
C ILE A 509 -9.41 -6.20 2.62
N PRO A 510 -8.75 -5.71 1.56
CA PRO A 510 -7.37 -5.22 1.63
C PRO A 510 -7.25 -3.94 2.49
N GLU A 511 -6.08 -3.73 3.11
CA GLU A 511 -5.80 -2.56 3.96
C GLU A 511 -5.77 -1.22 3.21
N ASN A 512 -5.71 -1.26 1.88
CA ASN A 512 -5.74 -0.10 0.99
C ASN A 512 -7.14 0.28 0.48
N VAL A 513 -8.20 -0.36 0.97
CA VAL A 513 -9.59 -0.08 0.58
C VAL A 513 -10.32 0.74 1.64
N PHE A 514 -10.95 1.83 1.21
CA PHE A 514 -11.73 2.74 2.03
C PHE A 514 -13.18 2.80 1.56
N LEU A 515 -14.11 2.53 2.47
CA LEU A 515 -15.54 2.44 2.22
C LEU A 515 -16.22 3.74 2.69
N ILE A 516 -16.96 4.40 1.81
CA ILE A 516 -17.70 5.62 2.14
C ILE A 516 -19.15 5.45 1.69
N GLY A 517 -20.11 5.64 2.59
CA GLY A 517 -21.54 5.66 2.25
C GLY A 517 -22.08 7.09 2.28
N THR A 518 -22.85 7.52 1.27
CA THR A 518 -23.60 8.78 1.34
C THR A 518 -25.05 8.51 1.70
N VAL A 519 -25.64 9.40 2.49
CA VAL A 519 -27.00 9.27 3.04
C VAL A 519 -27.74 10.59 2.84
N ASN A 520 -28.92 10.50 2.25
CA ASN A 520 -29.83 11.64 2.14
C ASN A 520 -30.79 11.64 3.33
N MET A 521 -30.78 12.73 4.12
CA MET A 521 -31.55 12.88 5.35
C MET A 521 -33.03 13.24 5.10
N ASP A 522 -33.34 13.86 3.96
CA ASP A 522 -34.69 14.37 3.67
C ASP A 522 -35.68 13.28 3.25
N GLU A 523 -35.16 12.14 2.75
CA GLU A 523 -35.95 11.04 2.17
C GLU A 523 -35.77 9.72 2.94
N THR A 524 -35.11 9.73 4.13
CA THR A 524 -34.64 8.51 4.79
C THR A 524 -35.74 7.47 4.97
N THR A 525 -35.61 6.35 4.28
CA THR A 525 -36.60 5.25 4.28
C THR A 525 -36.34 4.24 5.40
N HIS A 526 -35.07 4.00 5.74
CA HIS A 526 -34.66 3.07 6.79
C HIS A 526 -33.59 3.66 7.73
N PRO A 527 -33.81 3.68 9.06
CA PRO A 527 -32.80 4.12 10.02
C PRO A 527 -31.67 3.10 10.13
N PHE A 528 -30.45 3.57 10.39
CA PHE A 528 -29.29 2.70 10.57
C PHE A 528 -29.37 1.90 11.88
N SER A 529 -29.07 0.60 11.80
CA SER A 529 -28.92 -0.23 12.99
C SER A 529 -27.66 0.12 13.77
N LYS A 530 -27.67 -0.12 15.09
CA LYS A 530 -26.48 0.04 15.95
C LYS A 530 -25.28 -0.76 15.45
N LYS A 531 -25.52 -1.91 14.79
CA LYS A 531 -24.47 -2.76 14.20
C LYS A 531 -23.67 -1.98 13.14
N VAL A 532 -24.33 -1.18 12.31
CA VAL A 532 -23.66 -0.35 11.28
C VAL A 532 -22.92 0.82 11.94
N LEU A 533 -23.59 1.54 12.85
CA LEU A 533 -23.03 2.73 13.51
C LEU A 533 -21.78 2.44 14.37
N ASP A 534 -21.67 1.23 14.92
CA ASP A 534 -20.47 0.84 15.68
C ASP A 534 -19.23 0.68 14.80
N ARG A 535 -19.43 0.38 13.52
CA ARG A 535 -18.39 0.08 12.53
C ARG A 535 -18.04 1.28 11.64
N ALA A 536 -18.91 2.28 11.55
CA ALA A 536 -18.70 3.49 10.72
C ALA A 536 -18.59 4.79 11.53
N ASN A 537 -17.77 5.75 11.09
CA ASN A 537 -17.88 7.14 11.55
C ASN A 537 -18.99 7.86 10.76
N THR A 538 -19.86 8.64 11.40
CA THR A 538 -20.97 9.34 10.72
C THR A 538 -20.76 10.84 10.72
N LEU A 539 -20.41 11.44 9.58
CA LEU A 539 -20.24 12.89 9.45
C LEU A 539 -21.51 13.54 8.90
N GLU A 540 -21.95 14.62 9.55
CA GLU A 540 -23.10 15.40 9.13
C GLU A 540 -22.71 16.56 8.19
N PHE A 541 -23.40 16.67 7.06
CA PHE A 541 -23.22 17.66 5.99
C PHE A 541 -24.46 18.55 5.89
N ASN A 542 -24.56 19.52 6.80
CA ASN A 542 -25.67 20.47 6.84
C ASN A 542 -25.27 21.92 6.51
N TYR A 543 -24.01 22.15 6.16
CA TYR A 543 -23.55 23.49 5.78
C TYR A 543 -23.83 23.74 4.30
N ILE A 544 -24.85 24.55 4.03
CA ILE A 544 -25.15 25.07 2.70
C ILE A 544 -24.86 26.56 2.72
N ASN A 545 -23.76 26.99 2.13
CA ASN A 545 -23.49 28.40 1.90
C ASN A 545 -23.66 28.73 0.42
N LEU A 546 -24.85 29.23 0.07
CA LEU A 546 -25.21 29.60 -1.29
C LEU A 546 -24.53 30.90 -1.75
N GLN A 547 -23.95 31.68 -0.84
CA GLN A 547 -23.27 32.94 -1.13
C GLN A 547 -21.78 32.74 -1.42
N GLN A 548 -21.43 31.61 -2.05
CA GLN A 548 -20.07 31.28 -2.43
C GLN A 548 -19.94 31.36 -3.94
N TYR A 549 -19.13 32.31 -4.39
CA TYR A 549 -18.79 32.49 -5.79
C TYR A 549 -17.40 31.89 -6.03
N PRO A 550 -17.13 31.28 -7.20
CA PRO A 550 -15.78 30.91 -7.58
C PRO A 550 -14.94 32.18 -7.69
N ASP A 551 -14.17 32.49 -6.65
CA ASP A 551 -13.39 33.72 -6.60
C ASP A 551 -12.14 33.53 -7.46
N LEU A 552 -12.22 33.97 -8.72
CA LEU A 552 -11.10 33.98 -9.69
C LEU A 552 -9.95 34.91 -9.25
N GLY A 553 -10.11 35.66 -8.15
CA GLY A 553 -9.17 36.65 -7.63
C GLY A 553 -8.20 36.18 -6.57
N VAL A 554 -8.34 34.95 -6.02
CA VAL A 554 -7.33 34.42 -5.09
C VAL A 554 -6.13 33.96 -5.91
N GLN A 555 -5.18 34.87 -6.10
CA GLN A 555 -3.81 34.52 -6.48
C GLN A 555 -3.20 33.70 -5.34
N VAL A 556 -3.51 32.41 -5.25
CA VAL A 556 -2.70 31.47 -4.48
C VAL A 556 -1.34 31.48 -5.15
N GLU A 557 -0.33 31.95 -4.44
CA GLU A 557 1.05 32.05 -4.94
C GLU A 557 1.43 30.79 -5.73
N THR A 558 1.80 31.01 -6.98
CA THR A 558 2.10 30.00 -7.98
C THR A 558 3.46 29.35 -7.74
N ASN A 559 3.65 28.73 -6.58
CA ASN A 559 4.91 28.05 -6.23
C ASN A 559 4.82 26.55 -5.94
N ASP A 560 3.66 25.92 -6.05
CA ASP A 560 3.59 24.46 -6.06
C ASP A 560 3.18 23.99 -7.45
N SER A 561 4.20 23.67 -8.25
CA SER A 561 4.07 22.85 -9.44
C SER A 561 3.23 21.62 -9.12
N SER A 562 2.29 21.34 -10.03
CA SER A 562 1.70 20.03 -10.26
C SER A 562 2.57 18.88 -9.76
N ASP A 563 2.13 18.25 -8.67
CA ASP A 563 2.07 16.82 -8.44
C ASP A 563 1.85 16.64 -6.93
N VAL A 564 0.58 16.43 -6.52
CA VAL A 564 0.40 15.68 -5.27
C VAL A 564 0.93 14.30 -5.63
N ALA A 565 2.19 14.02 -5.24
CA ALA A 565 2.83 12.73 -5.45
C ALA A 565 1.84 11.64 -5.04
N GLU A 566 1.68 10.60 -5.86
CA GLU A 566 0.71 9.51 -5.61
C GLU A 566 0.80 9.06 -4.15
N LEU A 567 -0.14 9.53 -3.32
CA LEU A 567 -0.11 9.31 -1.89
C LEU A 567 -0.53 7.87 -1.65
N ASN A 568 0.33 7.14 -0.95
CA ASN A 568 0.08 5.75 -0.66
C ASN A 568 -1.01 5.57 0.41
N HIS A 569 -1.71 4.44 0.37
CA HIS A 569 -2.73 4.02 1.33
C HIS A 569 -2.35 4.16 2.82
N LEU A 570 -1.07 4.07 3.18
CA LEU A 570 -0.51 4.28 4.53
C LEU A 570 -0.84 5.65 5.11
N PHE A 571 -1.10 6.66 4.27
CA PHE A 571 -1.59 7.97 4.71
C PHE A 571 -2.93 7.85 5.46
N LEU A 572 -3.78 6.92 5.02
CA LEU A 572 -5.12 6.69 5.56
C LEU A 572 -5.24 5.39 6.36
N ARG A 573 -4.24 4.51 6.33
CA ARG A 573 -4.24 3.27 7.11
C ARG A 573 -4.24 3.58 8.61
N SER A 574 -5.01 2.83 9.39
CA SER A 574 -4.95 2.90 10.85
C SER A 574 -3.63 2.32 11.37
N ASP A 575 -3.04 3.00 12.34
CA ASP A 575 -1.84 2.55 13.07
C ASP A 575 -2.22 1.63 14.25
N TYR A 576 -3.48 1.65 14.69
CA TYR A 576 -3.99 0.89 15.84
C TYR A 576 -5.25 0.09 15.48
N LEU A 577 -5.34 -1.16 15.94
CA LEU A 577 -6.54 -1.99 15.77
C LEU A 577 -7.28 -2.18 17.10
N GLN A 578 -6.53 -2.35 18.19
CA GLN A 578 -7.07 -2.54 19.54
C GLN A 578 -6.48 -1.53 20.53
N LEU A 579 -7.22 -1.25 21.61
CA LEU A 579 -6.78 -0.26 22.60
C LEU A 579 -5.41 -0.61 23.20
N VAL A 580 -5.11 -1.91 23.34
CA VAL A 580 -3.82 -2.40 23.83
C VAL A 580 -2.63 -1.92 23.00
N ASP A 581 -2.82 -1.70 21.69
CA ASP A 581 -1.78 -1.22 20.78
C ASP A 581 -1.37 0.23 21.07
N ALA A 582 -2.30 1.02 21.62
CA ALA A 582 -2.12 2.45 21.87
C ALA A 582 -1.97 2.80 23.36
N TYR A 583 -2.28 1.85 24.25
CA TYR A 583 -2.41 2.12 25.68
C TYR A 583 -1.10 2.51 26.35
N ASP A 584 0.01 1.84 26.00
CA ASP A 584 1.30 2.08 26.64
C ASP A 584 1.90 3.44 26.27
N THR A 585 1.66 3.92 25.04
CA THR A 585 2.21 5.18 24.54
C THR A 585 1.36 6.39 24.96
N ASN A 586 0.03 6.25 25.06
CA ASN A 586 -0.91 7.38 25.24
C ASN A 586 -1.86 7.20 26.44
N LYS A 587 -1.38 6.58 27.51
CA LYS A 587 -2.19 6.17 28.68
C LYS A 587 -3.05 7.29 29.28
N GLU A 588 -2.48 8.48 29.46
CA GLU A 588 -3.17 9.61 30.09
C GLU A 588 -4.36 10.12 29.26
N LEU A 589 -4.16 10.31 27.95
CA LEU A 589 -5.23 10.71 27.03
C LEU A 589 -6.35 9.67 26.99
N VAL A 590 -6.00 8.39 26.89
CA VAL A 590 -6.97 7.29 26.83
C VAL A 590 -7.82 7.22 28.10
N VAL A 591 -7.21 7.31 29.28
CA VAL A 591 -7.93 7.30 30.56
C VAL A 591 -8.88 8.49 30.65
N ARG A 592 -8.38 9.70 30.39
CA ARG A 592 -9.17 10.94 30.43
C ARG A 592 -10.36 10.91 29.45
N THR A 593 -10.14 10.43 28.22
CA THR A 593 -11.20 10.30 27.19
C THR A 593 -12.23 9.25 27.61
N THR A 594 -11.77 8.12 28.14
CA THR A 594 -12.64 7.04 28.61
C THR A 594 -13.50 7.49 29.79
N GLU A 595 -12.94 8.22 30.76
CA GLU A 595 -13.71 8.76 31.88
C GLU A 595 -14.83 9.72 31.44
N ARG A 596 -14.56 10.59 30.46
CA ARG A 596 -15.59 11.44 29.84
C ARG A 596 -16.67 10.58 29.19
N LEU A 597 -16.28 9.55 28.44
CA LEU A 597 -17.21 8.64 27.78
C LEU A 597 -18.07 7.84 28.78
N VAL A 598 -17.50 7.37 29.89
CA VAL A 598 -18.24 6.65 30.95
C VAL A 598 -19.36 7.52 31.52
N LYS A 599 -19.09 8.80 31.79
CA LYS A 599 -20.11 9.76 32.25
C LYS A 599 -21.25 9.89 31.26
N ILE A 600 -20.95 9.98 29.96
CA ILE A 600 -21.96 10.05 28.90
C ILE A 600 -22.70 8.72 28.76
N ASN A 601 -22.00 7.59 28.85
CA ASN A 601 -22.59 6.26 28.69
C ASN A 601 -23.64 5.98 29.77
N ALA A 602 -23.38 6.41 31.01
CA ALA A 602 -24.36 6.34 32.10
C ALA A 602 -25.66 7.15 31.80
N LEU A 603 -25.57 8.21 30.98
CA LEU A 603 -26.76 8.94 30.53
C LEU A 603 -27.51 8.20 29.43
N LEU A 604 -26.78 7.54 28.52
CA LEU A 604 -27.36 6.81 27.38
C LEU A 604 -28.01 5.48 27.78
N GLU A 605 -27.68 4.95 28.96
CA GLU A 605 -28.24 3.71 29.49
C GLU A 605 -29.77 3.81 29.69
N ASP A 606 -30.25 4.98 30.13
CA ASP A 606 -31.69 5.32 30.31
C ASP A 606 -32.54 5.08 29.05
N ILE A 607 -31.93 5.15 27.86
CA ILE A 607 -32.57 4.98 26.55
C ILE A 607 -32.05 3.75 25.79
N HIS A 608 -31.31 2.86 26.47
CA HIS A 608 -30.63 1.70 25.89
C HIS A 608 -29.72 2.05 24.70
N ALA A 609 -29.17 3.27 24.64
CA ALA A 609 -28.26 3.74 23.59
C ALA A 609 -26.78 3.66 24.00
N HIS A 610 -26.48 2.89 25.05
CA HIS A 610 -25.13 2.72 25.60
C HIS A 610 -24.13 2.22 24.55
N VAL A 611 -22.90 2.70 24.65
CA VAL A 611 -21.80 2.39 23.75
C VAL A 611 -20.96 1.23 24.27
N GLY A 612 -20.50 0.38 23.33
CA GLY A 612 -19.59 -0.72 23.63
C GLY A 612 -18.11 -0.34 23.46
N PHE A 613 -17.22 -1.30 23.71
CA PHE A 613 -15.77 -1.12 23.61
C PHE A 613 -15.31 -0.64 22.22
N ARG A 614 -15.96 -1.08 21.14
CA ARG A 614 -15.61 -0.68 19.76
C ARG A 614 -15.76 0.82 19.50
N VAL A 615 -16.76 1.44 20.13
CA VAL A 615 -16.99 2.89 19.99
C VAL A 615 -15.98 3.65 20.86
N ARG A 616 -15.70 3.16 22.07
CA ARG A 616 -14.64 3.71 22.94
C ARG A 616 -13.29 3.72 22.20
N ASP A 617 -12.90 2.60 21.62
CA ASP A 617 -11.60 2.46 20.97
C ASP A 617 -11.49 3.39 19.76
N ALA A 618 -12.56 3.49 18.95
CA ALA A 618 -12.61 4.44 17.83
C ALA A 618 -12.44 5.90 18.30
N ILE A 619 -13.16 6.31 19.35
CA ILE A 619 -13.04 7.67 19.90
C ILE A 619 -11.61 7.89 20.43
N CYS A 620 -11.01 6.91 21.12
CA CYS A 620 -9.66 7.03 21.63
C CYS A 620 -8.63 7.17 20.50
N PHE A 621 -8.71 6.33 19.45
CA PHE A 621 -7.81 6.41 18.31
C PHE A 621 -7.93 7.75 17.58
N TYR A 622 -9.15 8.25 17.38
CA TYR A 622 -9.38 9.56 16.79
C TYR A 622 -8.69 10.67 17.61
N MET A 623 -8.86 10.64 18.94
CA MET A 623 -8.22 11.62 19.84
C MET A 623 -6.70 11.52 19.81
N ILE A 624 -6.13 10.31 19.74
CA ILE A 624 -4.69 10.08 19.65
C ILE A 624 -4.14 10.64 18.34
N TYR A 625 -4.78 10.37 17.21
CA TYR A 625 -4.35 10.92 15.92
C TYR A 625 -4.45 12.45 15.91
N ASN A 626 -5.50 13.01 16.50
CA ASN A 626 -5.63 14.46 16.61
C ASN A 626 -4.50 15.07 17.48
N GLU A 627 -4.16 14.46 18.62
CA GLU A 627 -3.06 14.95 19.48
C GLU A 627 -1.69 14.81 18.81
N ARG A 628 -1.47 13.71 18.08
CA ARG A 628 -0.23 13.45 17.33
C ARG A 628 -0.01 14.46 16.20
N TYR A 629 -1.06 14.78 15.44
CA TYR A 629 -0.97 15.66 14.27
C TYR A 629 -1.36 17.12 14.56
N LYS A 630 -1.88 17.41 15.76
CA LYS A 630 -2.32 18.73 16.22
C LYS A 630 -3.25 19.45 15.24
N LEU A 631 -4.25 18.72 14.71
CA LEU A 631 -5.17 19.25 13.70
C LEU A 631 -6.25 20.16 14.30
N MET A 632 -6.73 19.83 15.49
CA MET A 632 -7.78 20.55 16.23
C MET A 632 -7.49 20.57 17.72
N SER A 633 -8.15 21.44 18.48
CA SER A 633 -8.08 21.37 19.95
C SER A 633 -8.74 20.07 20.48
N GLU A 634 -8.33 19.62 21.66
CA GLU A 634 -8.90 18.42 22.30
C GLU A 634 -10.42 18.52 22.46
N GLU A 635 -10.93 19.68 22.84
CA GLU A 635 -12.38 19.87 23.07
C GLU A 635 -13.17 19.88 21.75
N GLU A 636 -12.60 20.44 20.66
CA GLU A 636 -13.22 20.39 19.32
C GLU A 636 -13.21 18.98 18.75
N ALA A 637 -12.09 18.26 18.87
CA ALA A 637 -11.99 16.86 18.44
C ALA A 637 -12.99 15.98 19.20
N PHE A 638 -13.15 16.20 20.50
CA PHE A 638 -14.13 15.48 21.32
C PHE A 638 -15.58 15.87 20.94
N ASP A 639 -15.86 17.14 20.65
CA ASP A 639 -17.16 17.60 20.12
C ASP A 639 -17.55 16.85 18.84
N TRP A 640 -16.60 16.76 17.89
CA TRP A 640 -16.79 15.99 16.67
C TRP A 640 -17.08 14.51 16.94
N GLN A 641 -16.44 13.89 17.92
CA GLN A 641 -16.72 12.50 18.28
C GLN A 641 -18.10 12.33 18.94
N LEU A 642 -18.55 13.28 19.76
CA LEU A 642 -19.91 13.28 20.29
C LEU A 642 -20.94 13.33 19.16
N LEU A 643 -20.73 14.22 18.19
CA LEU A 643 -21.60 14.38 17.03
C LEU A 643 -21.62 13.13 16.14
N GLN A 644 -20.48 12.48 15.91
CA GLN A 644 -20.36 11.39 14.93
C GLN A 644 -20.60 9.99 15.49
N LYS A 645 -20.42 9.79 16.79
CA LYS A 645 -20.53 8.45 17.42
C LYS A 645 -21.65 8.34 18.44
N ILE A 646 -21.98 9.42 19.13
CA ILE A 646 -22.95 9.37 20.23
C ILE A 646 -24.33 9.80 19.76
N LEU A 647 -24.45 11.01 19.19
CA LEU A 647 -25.72 11.57 18.76
C LEU A 647 -26.48 10.73 17.71
N PRO A 648 -25.83 10.04 16.73
CA PRO A 648 -26.54 9.24 15.73
C PRO A 648 -27.33 8.06 16.30
N ARG A 649 -27.06 7.69 17.55
CA ARG A 649 -27.72 6.59 18.27
C ARG A 649 -28.99 7.04 19.01
N ILE A 650 -29.21 8.35 19.13
CA ILE A 650 -30.33 8.91 19.87
C ILE A 650 -31.52 9.10 18.91
N GLN A 651 -32.59 8.35 19.15
CA GLN A 651 -33.86 8.49 18.44
C GLN A 651 -35.02 8.04 19.34
N GLY A 652 -36.19 8.64 19.15
CA GLY A 652 -37.42 8.24 19.85
C GLY A 652 -38.33 9.42 20.19
N SER A 653 -39.47 9.08 20.81
CA SER A 653 -40.51 10.03 21.25
C SER A 653 -40.72 10.03 22.78
N HIS A 654 -39.94 9.25 23.52
CA HIS A 654 -40.16 9.06 24.96
C HIS A 654 -39.59 10.22 25.80
N SER A 655 -40.21 10.46 26.97
CA SER A 655 -39.74 11.47 27.94
C SER A 655 -38.32 11.17 28.48
N SER A 656 -37.89 9.91 28.46
CA SER A 656 -36.51 9.51 28.75
C SER A 656 -35.53 10.10 27.74
N VAL A 657 -35.88 10.16 26.44
CA VAL A 657 -35.07 10.79 25.39
C VAL A 657 -34.93 12.29 25.66
N ARG A 658 -36.02 12.97 26.02
CA ARG A 658 -36.00 14.40 26.42
C ARG A 658 -35.01 14.64 27.55
N ARG A 659 -35.07 13.82 28.62
CA ARG A 659 -34.16 13.91 29.76
C ARG A 659 -32.71 13.74 29.36
N VAL A 660 -32.41 12.74 28.52
CA VAL A 660 -31.04 12.49 28.03
C VAL A 660 -30.53 13.66 27.20
N LEU A 661 -31.35 14.19 26.27
CA LEU A 661 -30.98 15.35 25.46
C LEU A 661 -30.69 16.59 26.33
N LEU A 662 -31.50 16.87 27.35
CA LEU A 662 -31.25 17.98 28.28
C LEU A 662 -29.96 17.79 29.09
N LYS A 663 -29.68 16.57 29.58
CA LYS A 663 -28.45 16.25 30.30
C LYS A 663 -27.21 16.38 29.39
N LEU A 664 -27.29 15.91 28.15
CA LEU A 664 -26.22 16.06 27.15
C LEU A 664 -26.02 17.53 26.77
N MET A 665 -27.10 18.30 26.61
CA MET A 665 -27.06 19.73 26.32
C MET A 665 -26.35 20.51 27.44
N LYS A 666 -26.62 20.18 28.71
CA LYS A 666 -25.90 20.72 29.86
C LYS A 666 -24.40 20.41 29.80
N GLY A 667 -24.02 19.20 29.40
CA GLY A 667 -22.63 18.80 29.19
C GLY A 667 -21.95 19.51 28.02
N ALA A 668 -22.69 19.74 26.92
CA ALA A 668 -22.21 20.42 25.73
C ALA A 668 -22.02 21.93 25.94
N LEU A 669 -22.91 22.58 26.69
CA LEU A 669 -22.80 24.01 27.00
C LEU A 669 -21.69 24.30 28.01
N GLY A 670 -21.43 23.40 28.96
CA GLY A 670 -20.43 23.59 30.01
C GLY A 670 -20.79 24.71 31.01
N THR A 671 -19.98 24.85 32.06
CA THR A 671 -20.21 25.82 33.17
C THR A 671 -19.93 27.28 32.78
N GLY A 672 -19.37 27.55 31.60
CA GLY A 672 -18.97 28.89 31.14
C GLY A 672 -19.95 29.59 30.18
N SER A 673 -21.03 28.94 29.76
CA SER A 673 -21.97 29.46 28.75
C SER A 673 -22.96 30.52 29.26
N GLY A 674 -23.01 30.77 30.58
CA GLY A 674 -24.00 31.67 31.19
C GLY A 674 -25.45 31.16 31.14
N VAL A 675 -25.69 29.92 30.70
CA VAL A 675 -27.03 29.31 30.61
C VAL A 675 -27.19 28.24 31.68
N THR A 676 -28.05 28.50 32.68
CA THR A 676 -28.42 27.50 33.69
C THR A 676 -29.46 26.54 33.13
N VAL A 677 -29.02 25.32 32.79
CA VAL A 677 -29.93 24.22 32.43
C VAL A 677 -30.45 23.57 33.71
N ASN A 678 -31.65 23.97 34.16
CA ASN A 678 -32.37 23.29 35.23
C ASN A 678 -33.23 22.16 34.61
N ILE A 679 -32.81 20.91 34.84
CA ILE A 679 -33.42 19.75 34.19
C ILE A 679 -34.85 19.52 34.68
N GLU A 680 -35.13 19.74 35.97
CA GLU A 680 -36.46 19.51 36.56
C GLU A 680 -37.49 20.50 35.99
N ASP A 681 -37.11 21.77 35.93
CA ASP A 681 -37.92 22.86 35.36
C ASP A 681 -38.18 22.66 33.86
N LEU A 682 -37.16 22.32 33.07
CA LEU A 682 -37.27 22.10 31.61
C LEU A 682 -37.92 20.75 31.24
N MET A 683 -38.13 19.86 32.21
CA MET A 683 -38.95 18.67 32.02
C MET A 683 -40.44 18.98 32.18
N GLU A 684 -40.80 20.00 32.97
CA GLU A 684 -42.17 20.44 33.20
C GLU A 684 -42.58 21.59 32.27
N ASN A 685 -41.63 22.43 31.85
CA ASN A 685 -41.82 23.61 31.00
C ASN A 685 -41.14 23.48 29.62
N ASP A 686 -41.53 24.36 28.69
CA ASP A 686 -41.03 24.43 27.31
C ASP A 686 -39.51 24.74 27.25
N ALA A 687 -38.76 23.93 26.49
CA ALA A 687 -37.31 24.11 26.32
C ALA A 687 -36.94 25.16 25.25
N SER A 688 -37.92 25.88 24.71
CA SER A 688 -37.80 27.06 23.81
C SER A 688 -36.58 27.95 24.08
N PRO A 689 -36.28 28.37 25.32
CA PRO A 689 -35.14 29.25 25.60
C PRO A 689 -33.77 28.65 25.25
N LEU A 690 -33.66 27.32 25.12
CA LEU A 690 -32.41 26.63 24.81
C LEU A 690 -32.15 26.53 23.30
N TYR A 691 -33.18 26.29 22.47
CA TYR A 691 -33.01 26.13 21.03
C TYR A 691 -33.29 27.39 20.22
N LEU A 692 -34.09 28.34 20.72
CA LEU A 692 -34.31 29.63 20.04
C LEU A 692 -33.03 30.45 19.92
N LYS A 693 -32.08 30.27 20.85
CA LYS A 693 -30.74 30.90 20.81
C LYS A 693 -29.85 30.42 19.65
N TRP A 694 -30.22 29.30 19.04
CA TRP A 694 -29.51 28.70 17.91
C TRP A 694 -30.28 28.90 16.58
N ALA A 695 -31.37 29.68 16.59
CA ALA A 695 -32.15 30.00 15.40
C ALA A 695 -31.38 30.93 14.45
N ALA A 696 -31.70 30.85 13.15
CA ALA A 696 -31.06 31.64 12.11
C ALA A 696 -31.16 33.15 12.40
N GLY A 697 -30.01 33.85 12.41
CA GLY A 697 -29.91 35.29 12.66
C GLY A 697 -29.50 35.70 14.08
N GLN A 698 -29.30 34.75 15.01
CA GLN A 698 -28.75 35.01 16.35
C GLN A 698 -27.27 34.58 16.45
N THR A 699 -26.48 35.26 17.28
CA THR A 699 -25.11 34.83 17.59
C THR A 699 -25.15 33.56 18.45
N PRO A 700 -24.54 32.45 18.00
CA PRO A 700 -24.55 31.21 18.77
C PRO A 700 -23.85 31.42 20.11
N PRO A 701 -24.38 30.86 21.21
CA PRO A 701 -23.78 31.01 22.53
C PRO A 701 -22.40 30.33 22.58
N THR A 702 -21.49 30.89 23.39
CA THR A 702 -20.20 30.25 23.69
C THR A 702 -20.45 28.94 24.44
N ALA A 703 -20.24 27.82 23.75
CA ALA A 703 -20.43 26.48 24.27
C ALA A 703 -19.11 25.73 24.33
N LYS A 704 -18.98 24.81 25.28
CA LYS A 704 -17.81 23.91 25.37
C LYS A 704 -17.71 22.98 24.15
N HIS A 705 -18.85 22.52 23.63
CA HIS A 705 -18.97 21.65 22.46
C HIS A 705 -20.03 22.25 21.50
N PRO A 706 -19.66 23.23 20.66
CA PRO A 706 -20.61 24.02 19.87
C PRO A 706 -21.38 23.22 18.81
N GLN A 707 -20.76 22.26 18.14
CA GLN A 707 -21.41 21.47 17.09
C GLN A 707 -22.45 20.52 17.69
N SER A 708 -22.09 19.79 18.75
CA SER A 708 -23.01 18.93 19.48
C SER A 708 -24.15 19.73 20.12
N ALA A 709 -23.87 20.90 20.70
CA ALA A 709 -24.90 21.76 21.29
C ALA A 709 -25.92 22.23 20.25
N ARG A 710 -25.47 22.63 19.06
CA ARG A 710 -26.34 23.02 17.95
C ARG A 710 -27.25 21.85 17.52
N LYS A 711 -26.70 20.65 17.36
CA LYS A 711 -27.49 19.47 16.96
C LYS A 711 -28.47 19.05 18.06
N LEU A 712 -28.06 19.08 19.33
CA LEU A 712 -28.92 18.80 20.47
C LEU A 712 -30.08 19.80 20.58
N ALA A 713 -29.84 21.10 20.36
CA ALA A 713 -30.89 22.11 20.29
C ALA A 713 -31.93 21.78 19.20
N PHE A 714 -31.46 21.40 18.01
CA PHE A 714 -32.33 21.01 16.91
C PHE A 714 -33.16 19.76 17.25
N MET A 715 -32.53 18.73 17.83
CA MET A 715 -33.20 17.50 18.25
C MET A 715 -34.24 17.75 19.36
N LEU A 716 -33.96 18.66 20.31
CA LEU A 716 -34.89 19.05 21.36
C LEU A 716 -36.12 19.77 20.78
N ARG A 717 -35.90 20.75 19.89
CA ARG A 717 -36.97 21.47 19.20
C ARG A 717 -37.94 20.52 18.50
N ARG A 718 -37.41 19.55 17.75
CA ARG A 718 -38.25 18.55 17.07
C ARG A 718 -39.00 17.64 18.01
N LEU A 719 -38.39 17.24 19.12
CA LEU A 719 -39.08 16.42 20.11
C LEU A 719 -40.31 17.15 20.68
N GLU A 720 -40.26 18.48 20.77
CA GLU A 720 -41.37 19.32 21.24
C GLU A 720 -42.39 19.65 20.15
N GLU A 721 -41.94 20.02 18.95
CA GLU A 721 -42.82 20.39 17.83
C GLU A 721 -43.48 19.16 17.18
N ASP A 722 -42.70 18.12 16.90
CA ASP A 722 -43.13 16.95 16.11
C ASP A 722 -43.44 15.72 16.99
N GLY A 723 -43.13 15.77 18.29
CA GLY A 723 -43.31 14.65 19.23
C GLY A 723 -42.34 13.49 19.02
N PHE A 724 -41.40 13.60 18.08
CA PHE A 724 -40.38 12.60 17.78
C PHE A 724 -39.08 13.28 17.39
N THR A 725 -37.95 12.69 17.77
CA THR A 725 -36.63 13.19 17.38
C THR A 725 -35.73 12.07 16.92
N SER A 726 -34.90 12.38 15.93
CA SER A 726 -33.86 11.50 15.43
C SER A 726 -32.73 12.35 14.88
N TYR A 727 -31.49 11.88 15.07
CA TYR A 727 -30.33 12.49 14.44
C TYR A 727 -30.45 12.54 12.91
N TRP A 728 -31.13 11.55 12.33
CA TRP A 728 -31.25 11.33 10.89
C TRP A 728 -32.29 12.19 10.18
N LEU A 729 -33.06 12.98 10.92
CA LEU A 729 -34.05 13.89 10.36
C LEU A 729 -33.41 15.28 10.21
N SER A 730 -33.43 15.84 9.00
CA SER A 730 -32.96 17.20 8.65
C SER A 730 -34.04 18.26 8.75
#